data_AF-A0A7V6A5Y5-F1
#
_entry.id   AF-A0A7V6A5Y5-F1
#
_cell.length_a   1.000
_cell.length_b   1.000
_cell.length_c   1.000
_cell.angle_alpha   90.00
_cell.angle_beta   90.00
_cell.angle_gamma   90.00
#
_symmetry.space_group_name_H-M   'P 1'
#
loop_
_entity.id
_entity.type
_entity.pdbx_description
1 polymer ?
#
loop_
_entity_poly.entity_id
_entity_poly.type
_entity_poly.pdbx_seq_one_letter_code
_entity_poly.pdbx_strand_id
1 'polypeptide(L)'
;MTRRAHSILELVGNTPIVRLNKLTPNPRVEVYVKLEYFNPGGSIKDRPALAMIEAAEASGELTPGKTVIEATSGNTGIGLAMVCAVKGYRLLLAMSESASEERKRILRALGAEILLTPPHLGTDGAIEEVYRLAREHPHDYFLVDQFNNPHNPASHQSTAREIWEQTEGRVTHAVATIGTTGTLMGLARYLKEYSTDIQVVGVEPYLGHGIQGLKNLKESYVPGIFVKGQADDIVNVEDEEAFETARRLAREEGIFVGMSSGAAVAAALRLAGDLEDGLIVAIAPDGGERYLSTRLFAEKEPPTLQLYNSLTRTKEAFEPLRTGEASLFVDGPALHAHLSLDVARRLVLADLLQRYLRFRGFKVKQLVSLIDLDDRAIAGAEAAGQDLAAFTGHFREEFFRDLKALRINETGLFPLASEHMEDMTNLTRRLLERGYAYEKLRSVYFDISRFKDYGRLSGVDLSKIRVGKTVDLDDYAKENPRDFTLLKRAKLGELKKGLYFNTPWGKVRPSWHLECAAMAVQFFGNSADFHVGSITSLFPHEENENALYTAATGRPLARFWLHGERVLQDGRPLKEAGEVTVRDLLAQGYKGEEVRFFLLSTHYRKPLSYSPASLQAAARARARLDHFLARLVRVTTGDDAGLQRVEENLFQVKRDIGQALDDDLNIARVLSVLFGLVGVIHAELDRGNLGQKGARAVLTRLAEIDEILGIMNPPDEDQDARIEARLAEREAARQRRDWAAADRIRDELAAAGIEVIDTPDGPRWRRR
;
A
#
# COMPACT_ATOMS: atom_id res chain seq x y z
N MET A 1 -33.79 -33.23 -21.32
CA MET A 1 -33.18 -34.36 -22.04
C MET A 1 -32.01 -34.88 -21.23
N THR A 2 -31.87 -36.19 -21.04
CA THR A 2 -30.72 -36.80 -20.36
C THR A 2 -29.52 -36.80 -21.31
N ARG A 3 -28.64 -35.79 -21.22
CA ARG A 3 -27.38 -35.73 -21.96
C ARG A 3 -26.35 -36.58 -21.22
N ARG A 4 -25.96 -37.73 -21.78
CA ARG A 4 -24.85 -38.57 -21.29
C ARG A 4 -23.66 -38.38 -22.23
N ALA A 5 -22.48 -38.09 -21.68
CA ALA A 5 -21.23 -37.89 -22.43
C ALA A 5 -20.18 -38.90 -21.98
N HIS A 6 -19.28 -39.31 -22.89
CA HIS A 6 -18.15 -40.19 -22.58
C HIS A 6 -16.87 -39.41 -22.23
N SER A 7 -16.77 -38.17 -22.70
CA SER A 7 -15.72 -37.22 -22.35
C SER A 7 -16.32 -35.87 -21.95
N ILE A 8 -15.62 -35.13 -21.08
CA ILE A 8 -15.95 -33.75 -20.74
C ILE A 8 -15.95 -32.85 -22.00
N LEU A 9 -15.15 -33.21 -23.02
CA LEU A 9 -15.05 -32.45 -24.28
C LEU A 9 -16.35 -32.51 -25.10
N GLU A 10 -17.15 -33.58 -25.00
CA GLU A 10 -18.47 -33.69 -25.66
C GLU A 10 -19.52 -32.74 -25.07
N LEU A 11 -19.22 -32.14 -23.90
CA LEU A 11 -20.08 -31.17 -23.24
C LEU A 11 -19.76 -29.73 -23.65
N VAL A 12 -18.72 -29.49 -24.45
CA VAL A 12 -18.44 -28.17 -25.03
C VAL A 12 -19.57 -27.79 -26.00
N GLY A 13 -20.12 -26.59 -25.82
CA GLY A 13 -21.25 -26.06 -26.58
C GLY A 13 -22.63 -26.51 -26.10
N ASN A 14 -23.66 -26.08 -26.85
CA ASN A 14 -25.09 -26.15 -26.48
C ASN A 14 -25.38 -25.43 -25.16
N THR A 15 -24.85 -24.23 -25.00
CA THR A 15 -25.05 -23.37 -23.81
C THR A 15 -26.40 -22.66 -23.90
N PRO A 16 -27.05 -22.30 -22.77
CA PRO A 16 -28.36 -21.65 -22.80
C PRO A 16 -28.28 -20.14 -23.12
N ILE A 17 -29.41 -19.57 -23.56
CA ILE A 17 -29.68 -18.12 -23.50
C ILE A 17 -30.71 -17.85 -22.41
N VAL A 18 -30.66 -16.67 -21.79
CA VAL A 18 -31.64 -16.22 -20.80
C VAL A 18 -32.11 -14.80 -21.09
N ARG A 19 -33.40 -14.53 -20.93
CA ARG A 19 -33.97 -13.18 -21.13
C ARG A 19 -33.67 -12.28 -19.93
N LEU A 20 -33.30 -11.02 -20.17
CA LEU A 20 -33.27 -9.96 -19.17
C LEU A 20 -34.68 -9.42 -18.94
N ASN A 21 -35.12 -9.39 -17.69
CA ASN A 21 -36.51 -9.03 -17.35
C ASN A 21 -36.63 -7.65 -16.70
N LYS A 22 -35.58 -7.16 -16.03
CA LYS A 22 -35.57 -5.91 -15.27
C LYS A 22 -34.71 -4.83 -15.91
N LEU A 23 -33.60 -5.21 -16.53
CA LEU A 23 -32.61 -4.25 -17.04
C LEU A 23 -32.98 -3.66 -18.41
N THR A 24 -33.83 -4.32 -19.19
CA THR A 24 -34.17 -3.91 -20.55
C THR A 24 -34.96 -2.59 -20.55
N PRO A 25 -34.46 -1.52 -21.20
CA PRO A 25 -35.09 -0.20 -21.13
C PRO A 25 -36.35 -0.06 -22.01
N ASN A 26 -36.43 -0.81 -23.12
CA ASN A 26 -37.57 -0.77 -24.05
C ASN A 26 -38.37 -2.08 -23.98
N PRO A 27 -39.66 -2.06 -23.59
CA PRO A 27 -40.48 -3.27 -23.48
C PRO A 27 -40.80 -3.95 -24.82
N ARG A 28 -40.59 -3.28 -25.96
CA ARG A 28 -40.75 -3.84 -27.31
C ARG A 28 -39.50 -4.53 -27.85
N VAL A 29 -38.38 -4.43 -27.13
CA VAL A 29 -37.13 -5.10 -27.48
C VAL A 29 -36.88 -6.21 -26.46
N GLU A 30 -36.56 -7.41 -26.94
CA GLU A 30 -36.12 -8.51 -26.08
C GLU A 30 -34.60 -8.56 -26.04
N VAL A 31 -34.00 -8.54 -24.84
CA VAL A 31 -32.56 -8.75 -24.67
C VAL A 31 -32.31 -10.10 -24.01
N TYR A 32 -31.60 -10.97 -24.71
CA TYR A 32 -31.14 -12.26 -24.20
C TYR A 32 -29.63 -12.22 -23.97
N VAL A 33 -29.17 -12.99 -22.99
CA VAL A 33 -27.76 -13.20 -22.69
C VAL A 33 -27.42 -14.65 -22.96
N LYS A 34 -26.43 -14.90 -23.83
CA LYS A 34 -25.86 -16.22 -24.12
C LYS A 34 -24.86 -16.59 -23.05
N LEU A 35 -25.18 -17.58 -22.22
CA LEU A 35 -24.46 -17.94 -20.99
C LEU A 35 -23.36 -18.96 -21.28
N GLU A 36 -22.22 -18.50 -21.80
CA GLU A 36 -21.14 -19.39 -22.21
C GLU A 36 -20.32 -19.97 -21.05
N TYR A 37 -20.56 -19.53 -19.81
CA TYR A 37 -20.01 -20.18 -18.62
C TYR A 37 -20.62 -21.56 -18.33
N PHE A 38 -21.63 -21.99 -19.08
CA PHE A 38 -22.14 -23.38 -19.04
C PHE A 38 -21.28 -24.37 -19.83
N ASN A 39 -20.27 -23.92 -20.57
CA ASN A 39 -19.25 -24.83 -21.07
C ASN A 39 -18.49 -25.48 -19.88
N PRO A 40 -17.95 -26.69 -20.03
CA PRO A 40 -17.39 -27.45 -18.90
C PRO A 40 -16.16 -26.79 -18.22
N GLY A 41 -15.32 -26.11 -19.00
CA GLY A 41 -14.21 -25.27 -18.53
C GLY A 41 -14.67 -23.88 -18.11
N GLY A 42 -15.98 -23.61 -18.11
CA GLY A 42 -16.64 -22.42 -17.57
C GLY A 42 -16.49 -21.15 -18.40
N SER A 43 -16.16 -21.27 -19.69
CA SER A 43 -16.18 -20.11 -20.60
C SER A 43 -16.38 -20.48 -22.06
N ILE A 44 -16.68 -19.47 -22.88
CA ILE A 44 -16.77 -19.60 -24.34
C ILE A 44 -15.47 -20.12 -24.97
N LYS A 45 -14.32 -19.97 -24.29
CA LYS A 45 -13.00 -20.31 -24.82
C LYS A 45 -12.72 -21.80 -24.90
N ASP A 46 -13.60 -22.63 -24.34
CA ASP A 46 -13.54 -24.08 -24.50
C ASP A 46 -13.73 -24.50 -25.96
N ARG A 47 -14.61 -23.78 -26.70
CA ARG A 47 -14.88 -24.03 -28.11
C ARG A 47 -13.63 -23.85 -28.98
N PRO A 48 -12.96 -22.68 -28.99
CA PRO A 48 -11.74 -22.52 -29.78
C PRO A 48 -10.59 -23.36 -29.22
N ALA A 49 -10.46 -23.58 -27.91
CA ALA A 49 -9.41 -24.43 -27.36
C ALA A 49 -9.49 -25.86 -27.92
N LEU A 50 -10.68 -26.46 -27.92
CA LEU A 50 -10.90 -27.79 -28.48
C LEU A 50 -10.63 -27.81 -29.98
N ALA A 51 -11.22 -26.87 -30.73
CA ALA A 51 -11.10 -26.82 -32.18
C ALA A 51 -9.64 -26.63 -32.66
N MET A 52 -8.86 -25.78 -31.99
CA MET A 52 -7.46 -25.53 -32.36
C MET A 52 -6.57 -26.74 -32.07
N ILE A 53 -6.80 -27.45 -30.96
CA ILE A 53 -6.03 -28.66 -30.63
C ILE A 53 -6.38 -29.82 -31.59
N GLU A 54 -7.66 -30.06 -31.85
CA GLU A 54 -8.08 -31.13 -32.77
C GLU A 54 -7.61 -30.89 -34.20
N ALA A 55 -7.60 -29.63 -34.65
CA ALA A 55 -7.03 -29.27 -35.94
C ALA A 55 -5.52 -29.55 -36.01
N ALA A 56 -4.77 -29.23 -34.94
CA ALA A 56 -3.34 -29.47 -34.88
C ALA A 56 -2.98 -30.96 -34.78
N GLU A 57 -3.82 -31.77 -34.12
CA GLU A 57 -3.72 -33.23 -34.14
C GLU A 57 -3.96 -33.77 -35.56
N ALA A 58 -5.01 -33.29 -36.22
CA ALA A 58 -5.38 -33.74 -37.57
C ALA A 58 -4.36 -33.35 -38.64
N SER A 59 -3.72 -32.17 -38.52
CA SER A 59 -2.66 -31.73 -39.44
C SER A 59 -1.30 -32.38 -39.15
N GLY A 60 -1.13 -32.98 -37.96
CA GLY A 60 0.13 -33.57 -37.49
C GLY A 60 1.13 -32.55 -36.94
N GLU A 61 0.75 -31.28 -36.81
CA GLU A 61 1.61 -30.22 -36.23
C GLU A 61 1.84 -30.43 -34.73
N LEU A 62 0.83 -30.96 -34.03
CA LEU A 62 0.89 -31.35 -32.62
C LEU A 62 1.13 -32.86 -32.50
N THR A 63 2.27 -33.24 -31.93
CA THR A 63 2.64 -34.64 -31.67
C THR A 63 2.73 -34.90 -30.16
N PRO A 64 2.64 -36.16 -29.69
CA PRO A 64 2.65 -36.47 -28.24
C PRO A 64 3.90 -35.98 -27.47
N GLY A 65 5.02 -35.73 -28.15
CA GLY A 65 6.25 -35.23 -27.53
C GLY A 65 6.26 -33.72 -27.29
N LYS A 66 5.45 -32.96 -28.02
CA LYS A 66 5.43 -31.49 -27.93
C LYS A 66 4.65 -31.01 -26.72
N THR A 67 5.09 -29.89 -26.16
CA THR A 67 4.36 -29.12 -25.16
C THR A 67 3.50 -28.07 -25.86
N VAL A 68 2.22 -28.00 -25.51
CA VAL A 68 1.32 -26.94 -25.99
C VAL A 68 1.67 -25.64 -25.28
N ILE A 69 1.82 -24.55 -26.03
CA ILE A 69 2.11 -23.22 -25.48
C ILE A 69 1.14 -22.16 -25.99
N GLU A 70 0.74 -21.24 -25.11
CA GLU A 70 -0.18 -20.16 -25.46
C GLU A 70 -0.01 -18.93 -24.55
N ALA A 71 -0.16 -17.75 -25.12
CA ALA A 71 -0.28 -16.49 -24.38
C ALA A 71 -1.74 -16.22 -24.05
N THR A 72 -2.07 -16.04 -22.77
CA THR A 72 -3.48 -15.99 -22.35
C THR A 72 -3.74 -14.93 -21.29
N SER A 73 -4.93 -14.32 -21.36
CA SER A 73 -5.50 -13.54 -20.26
C SER A 73 -6.19 -14.44 -19.21
N GLY A 74 -6.30 -15.75 -19.47
CA GLY A 74 -6.71 -16.78 -18.52
C GLY A 74 -7.78 -17.73 -19.06
N ASN A 75 -8.85 -17.26 -19.69
CA ASN A 75 -9.98 -18.12 -20.09
C ASN A 75 -9.61 -19.14 -21.18
N THR A 76 -8.91 -18.73 -22.24
CA THR A 76 -8.38 -19.67 -23.24
C THR A 76 -7.37 -20.64 -22.61
N GLY A 77 -6.64 -20.18 -21.60
CA GLY A 77 -5.72 -21.04 -20.86
C GLY A 77 -6.45 -22.16 -20.13
N ILE A 78 -7.60 -21.84 -19.51
CA ILE A 78 -8.42 -22.82 -18.77
C ILE A 78 -9.03 -23.84 -19.74
N GLY A 79 -9.55 -23.37 -20.89
CA GLY A 79 -10.04 -24.25 -21.95
C GLY A 79 -8.95 -25.18 -22.48
N LEU A 80 -7.75 -24.65 -22.75
CA LEU A 80 -6.61 -25.46 -23.17
C LEU A 80 -6.16 -26.44 -22.09
N ALA A 81 -6.11 -26.03 -20.82
CA ALA A 81 -5.72 -26.90 -19.72
C ALA A 81 -6.67 -28.09 -19.58
N MET A 82 -7.99 -27.86 -19.69
CA MET A 82 -8.98 -28.93 -19.72
C MET A 82 -8.77 -29.87 -20.92
N VAL A 83 -8.58 -29.32 -22.13
CA VAL A 83 -8.38 -30.13 -23.35
C VAL A 83 -7.08 -30.94 -23.28
N CYS A 84 -5.98 -30.32 -22.88
CA CYS A 84 -4.68 -30.96 -22.72
C CYS A 84 -4.71 -32.04 -21.63
N ALA A 85 -5.40 -31.83 -20.51
CA ALA A 85 -5.55 -32.83 -19.46
C ALA A 85 -6.28 -34.09 -19.96
N VAL A 86 -7.30 -33.94 -20.81
CA VAL A 86 -8.04 -35.07 -21.39
C VAL A 86 -7.21 -35.78 -22.46
N LYS A 87 -6.51 -35.02 -23.32
CA LYS A 87 -5.75 -35.56 -24.46
C LYS A 87 -4.31 -35.97 -24.12
N GLY A 88 -3.83 -35.67 -22.91
CA GLY A 88 -2.52 -36.09 -22.41
C GLY A 88 -1.35 -35.20 -22.84
N TYR A 89 -1.59 -33.92 -23.13
CA TYR A 89 -0.53 -32.97 -23.52
C TYR A 89 0.00 -32.17 -22.32
N ARG A 90 1.31 -31.88 -22.34
CA ARG A 90 1.91 -30.87 -21.46
C ARG A 90 1.47 -29.48 -21.91
N LEU A 91 1.26 -28.57 -20.96
CA LEU A 91 0.79 -27.22 -21.24
C LEU A 91 1.59 -26.17 -20.45
N LEU A 92 2.15 -25.21 -21.18
CA LEU A 92 2.78 -24.01 -20.62
C LEU A 92 2.01 -22.76 -21.07
N LEU A 93 1.55 -21.97 -20.11
CA LEU A 93 0.79 -20.75 -20.36
C LEU A 93 1.58 -19.53 -19.91
N ALA A 94 1.78 -18.57 -20.81
CA ALA A 94 2.27 -17.25 -20.41
C ALA A 94 1.10 -16.31 -20.13
N MET A 95 1.19 -15.56 -19.04
CA MET A 95 0.20 -14.55 -18.69
C MET A 95 0.78 -13.43 -17.84
N SER A 96 0.16 -12.26 -17.91
CA SER A 96 0.52 -11.12 -17.07
C SER A 96 0.31 -11.44 -15.59
N GLU A 97 1.21 -10.97 -14.74
CA GLU A 97 1.03 -10.96 -13.27
C GLU A 97 -0.27 -10.29 -12.82
N SER A 98 -0.83 -9.38 -13.63
CA SER A 98 -2.11 -8.70 -13.38
C SER A 98 -3.36 -9.58 -13.54
N ALA A 99 -3.22 -10.80 -14.06
CA ALA A 99 -4.33 -11.76 -14.10
C ALA A 99 -4.83 -12.09 -12.69
N SER A 100 -6.13 -12.40 -12.56
CA SER A 100 -6.75 -12.68 -11.26
C SER A 100 -6.20 -13.93 -10.59
N GLU A 101 -6.27 -13.93 -9.26
CA GLU A 101 -5.77 -15.05 -8.46
C GLU A 101 -6.59 -16.31 -8.67
N GLU A 102 -7.90 -16.20 -8.88
CA GLU A 102 -8.76 -17.34 -9.16
C GLU A 102 -8.31 -18.07 -10.42
N ARG A 103 -8.05 -17.35 -11.52
CA ARG A 103 -7.61 -17.98 -12.78
C ARG A 103 -6.24 -18.63 -12.65
N LYS A 104 -5.27 -18.00 -11.98
CA LYS A 104 -3.95 -18.60 -11.73
C LYS A 104 -4.08 -19.91 -10.94
N ARG A 105 -4.95 -19.94 -9.93
CA ARG A 105 -5.21 -21.15 -9.12
C ARG A 105 -5.89 -22.25 -9.93
N ILE A 106 -6.90 -21.92 -10.72
CA ILE A 106 -7.60 -22.89 -11.60
C ILE A 106 -6.60 -23.53 -12.57
N LEU A 107 -5.76 -22.72 -13.23
CA LEU A 107 -4.79 -23.22 -14.19
C LEU A 107 -3.78 -24.20 -13.57
N ARG A 108 -3.21 -23.86 -12.41
CA ARG A 108 -2.32 -24.78 -11.69
C ARG A 108 -3.03 -26.06 -11.27
N ALA A 109 -4.29 -25.96 -10.83
CA ALA A 109 -5.09 -27.14 -10.45
C ALA A 109 -5.38 -28.07 -11.65
N LEU A 110 -5.52 -27.52 -12.85
CA LEU A 110 -5.65 -28.27 -14.10
C LEU A 110 -4.31 -28.78 -14.66
N GLY A 111 -3.20 -28.59 -13.94
CA GLY A 111 -1.89 -29.11 -14.33
C GLY A 111 -1.13 -28.26 -15.33
N ALA A 112 -1.52 -27.00 -15.55
CA ALA A 112 -0.78 -26.09 -16.42
C ALA A 112 0.45 -25.49 -15.72
N GLU A 113 1.57 -25.44 -16.43
CA GLU A 113 2.72 -24.64 -16.05
C GLU A 113 2.43 -23.16 -16.38
N ILE A 114 2.79 -22.24 -15.47
CA ILE A 114 2.51 -20.81 -15.64
C ILE A 114 3.82 -20.02 -15.69
N LEU A 115 4.01 -19.29 -16.78
CA LEU A 115 5.05 -18.29 -16.97
C LEU A 115 4.45 -16.90 -16.77
N LEU A 116 4.88 -16.19 -15.73
CA LEU A 116 4.38 -14.84 -15.43
C LEU A 116 5.20 -13.77 -16.14
N THR A 117 4.53 -12.82 -16.78
CA THR A 117 5.15 -11.66 -17.44
C THR A 117 4.80 -10.34 -16.73
N PRO A 118 5.63 -9.28 -16.86
CA PRO A 118 5.44 -8.03 -16.13
C PRO A 118 4.03 -7.40 -16.29
N PRO A 119 3.42 -6.85 -15.22
CA PRO A 119 2.05 -6.33 -15.23
C PRO A 119 1.79 -5.27 -16.31
N HIS A 120 2.74 -4.35 -16.49
CA HIS A 120 2.60 -3.19 -17.38
C HIS A 120 2.61 -3.55 -18.87
N LEU A 121 3.06 -4.75 -19.24
CA LEU A 121 3.03 -5.25 -20.63
C LEU A 121 1.74 -5.99 -20.97
N GLY A 122 0.86 -6.22 -19.99
CA GLY A 122 -0.43 -6.89 -20.19
C GLY A 122 -0.29 -8.25 -20.89
N THR A 123 -1.27 -8.58 -21.74
CA THR A 123 -1.23 -9.81 -22.55
C THR A 123 -0.17 -9.75 -23.64
N ASP A 124 0.24 -8.56 -24.08
CA ASP A 124 1.18 -8.41 -25.20
C ASP A 124 2.58 -8.89 -24.81
N GLY A 125 3.05 -8.63 -23.59
CA GLY A 125 4.28 -9.22 -23.07
C GLY A 125 4.23 -10.76 -22.97
N ALA A 126 3.05 -11.35 -22.74
CA ALA A 126 2.89 -12.81 -22.77
C ALA A 126 2.95 -13.37 -24.20
N ILE A 127 2.40 -12.64 -25.18
CA ILE A 127 2.47 -12.99 -26.61
C ILE A 127 3.93 -12.99 -27.07
N GLU A 128 4.66 -11.91 -26.78
CA GLU A 128 6.07 -11.77 -27.12
C GLU A 128 6.90 -12.95 -26.61
N GLU A 129 6.69 -13.34 -25.36
CA GLU A 129 7.45 -14.41 -24.71
C GLU A 129 7.12 -15.80 -25.29
N VAL A 130 5.84 -16.09 -25.52
CA VAL A 130 5.42 -17.37 -26.11
C VAL A 130 5.88 -17.49 -27.56
N TYR A 131 5.83 -16.40 -28.33
CA TYR A 131 6.34 -16.38 -29.71
C TYR A 131 7.86 -16.55 -29.75
N ARG A 132 8.58 -15.97 -28.79
CA ARG A 132 10.01 -16.18 -28.62
C ARG A 132 10.33 -17.66 -28.36
N LEU A 133 9.65 -18.28 -27.40
CA LEU A 133 9.83 -19.70 -27.07
C LEU A 133 9.51 -20.62 -28.26
N ALA A 134 8.39 -20.38 -28.96
CA ALA A 134 8.01 -21.15 -30.14
C ALA A 134 9.07 -21.10 -31.24
N ARG A 135 9.65 -19.90 -31.46
CA ARG A 135 10.67 -19.66 -32.49
C ARG A 135 12.03 -20.25 -32.14
N GLU A 136 12.43 -20.17 -30.87
CA GLU A 136 13.72 -20.70 -30.40
C GLU A 136 13.70 -22.23 -30.23
N HIS A 137 12.53 -22.81 -29.96
CA HIS A 137 12.36 -24.24 -29.68
C HIS A 137 11.22 -24.88 -30.49
N PRO A 138 11.26 -24.83 -31.84
CA PRO A 138 10.14 -25.25 -32.69
C PRO A 138 9.86 -26.77 -32.68
N HIS A 139 10.81 -27.59 -32.22
CA HIS A 139 10.63 -29.03 -32.07
C HIS A 139 10.01 -29.42 -30.73
N ASP A 140 10.15 -28.58 -29.70
CA ASP A 140 9.68 -28.85 -28.34
C ASP A 140 8.27 -28.34 -28.11
N TYR A 141 7.88 -27.27 -28.82
CA TYR A 141 6.61 -26.59 -28.58
C TYR A 141 5.66 -26.63 -29.79
N PHE A 142 4.36 -26.69 -29.49
CA PHE A 142 3.28 -26.34 -30.40
C PHE A 142 2.64 -25.04 -29.93
N LEU A 143 2.78 -23.99 -30.74
CA LEU A 143 2.16 -22.71 -30.49
C LEU A 143 0.70 -22.73 -30.99
N VAL A 144 -0.25 -22.60 -30.07
CA VAL A 144 -1.69 -22.61 -30.42
C VAL A 144 -2.07 -21.37 -31.24
N ASP A 145 -1.52 -20.22 -30.87
CA ASP A 145 -1.67 -18.92 -31.50
C ASP A 145 -3.13 -18.47 -31.67
N GLN A 146 -3.85 -18.34 -30.55
CA GLN A 146 -5.29 -18.02 -30.61
C GLN A 146 -5.63 -16.73 -31.39
N PHE A 147 -4.66 -15.85 -31.59
CA PHE A 147 -4.84 -14.55 -32.26
C PHE A 147 -4.74 -14.66 -33.79
N ASN A 148 -4.10 -15.70 -34.34
CA ASN A 148 -3.96 -15.93 -35.78
C ASN A 148 -4.57 -17.26 -36.25
N ASN A 149 -4.99 -18.13 -35.33
CA ASN A 149 -5.51 -19.45 -35.67
C ASN A 149 -6.93 -19.40 -36.28
N PRO A 150 -7.14 -19.84 -37.54
CA PRO A 150 -8.43 -19.78 -38.21
C PRO A 150 -9.50 -20.69 -37.59
N HIS A 151 -9.11 -21.68 -36.78
CA HIS A 151 -10.04 -22.54 -36.05
C HIS A 151 -10.70 -21.82 -34.88
N ASN A 152 -10.16 -20.69 -34.41
CA ASN A 152 -10.79 -19.86 -33.39
C ASN A 152 -12.14 -19.30 -33.88
N PRO A 153 -12.21 -18.46 -34.94
CA PRO A 153 -13.49 -17.98 -35.45
C PRO A 153 -14.36 -19.11 -36.02
N ALA A 154 -13.77 -20.16 -36.61
CA ALA A 154 -14.54 -21.30 -37.14
C ALA A 154 -15.34 -22.04 -36.05
N SER A 155 -14.80 -22.17 -34.83
CA SER A 155 -15.47 -22.84 -33.72
C SER A 155 -16.82 -22.22 -33.34
N HIS A 156 -17.03 -20.95 -33.67
CA HIS A 156 -18.25 -20.20 -33.37
C HIS A 156 -19.38 -20.36 -34.39
N GLN A 157 -19.21 -21.20 -35.43
CA GLN A 157 -20.35 -21.67 -36.23
C GLN A 157 -21.40 -22.36 -35.34
N SER A 158 -20.93 -23.13 -34.35
CA SER A 158 -21.80 -23.74 -33.33
C SER A 158 -22.53 -22.69 -32.48
N THR A 159 -21.84 -21.63 -32.06
CA THR A 159 -22.45 -20.52 -31.30
C THR A 159 -23.52 -19.81 -32.12
N ALA A 160 -23.27 -19.52 -33.40
CA ALA A 160 -24.24 -18.88 -34.29
C ALA A 160 -25.49 -19.75 -34.50
N ARG A 161 -25.31 -21.06 -34.75
CA ARG A 161 -26.40 -22.03 -34.87
C ARG A 161 -27.26 -22.05 -33.59
N GLU A 162 -26.62 -22.16 -32.43
CA GLU A 162 -27.34 -22.20 -31.15
C GLU A 162 -28.16 -20.92 -30.93
N ILE A 163 -27.61 -19.74 -31.25
CA ILE A 163 -28.34 -18.46 -31.14
C ILE A 163 -29.55 -18.46 -32.07
N TRP A 164 -29.38 -18.87 -33.32
CA TRP A 164 -30.47 -18.94 -34.30
C TRP A 164 -31.60 -19.87 -33.83
N GLU A 165 -31.25 -21.10 -33.43
CA GLU A 165 -32.20 -22.12 -32.96
C GLU A 165 -32.92 -21.67 -31.68
N GLN A 166 -32.19 -21.14 -30.70
CA GLN A 166 -32.75 -20.75 -29.39
C GLN A 166 -33.60 -19.48 -29.45
N THR A 167 -33.41 -18.64 -30.48
CA THR A 167 -34.25 -17.47 -30.74
C THR A 167 -35.36 -17.74 -31.75
N GLU A 168 -35.50 -18.98 -32.20
CA GLU A 168 -36.49 -19.39 -33.22
C GLU A 168 -36.38 -18.54 -34.50
N GLY A 169 -35.16 -18.14 -34.86
CA GLY A 169 -34.88 -17.29 -36.03
C GLY A 169 -35.25 -15.81 -35.86
N ARG A 170 -35.62 -15.35 -34.66
CA ARG A 170 -36.05 -13.96 -34.39
C ARG A 170 -34.92 -13.00 -34.06
N VAL A 171 -33.69 -13.48 -33.89
CA VAL A 171 -32.54 -12.61 -33.58
C VAL A 171 -32.37 -11.53 -34.64
N THR A 172 -32.25 -10.29 -34.19
CA THR A 172 -32.01 -9.11 -35.03
C THR A 172 -30.60 -8.57 -34.83
N HIS A 173 -30.06 -8.68 -33.62
CA HIS A 173 -28.75 -8.18 -33.26
C HIS A 173 -27.99 -9.19 -32.40
N ALA A 174 -26.69 -9.35 -32.64
CA ALA A 174 -25.78 -10.09 -31.78
C ALA A 174 -24.63 -9.19 -31.32
N VAL A 175 -24.35 -9.17 -30.01
CA VAL A 175 -23.34 -8.27 -29.41
C VAL A 175 -22.22 -9.08 -28.79
N ALA A 176 -20.98 -8.84 -29.21
CA ALA A 176 -19.79 -9.52 -28.71
C ALA A 176 -18.60 -8.56 -28.50
N THR A 177 -17.82 -8.78 -27.45
CA THR A 177 -16.66 -7.94 -27.12
C THR A 177 -15.43 -8.24 -27.98
N ILE A 178 -14.59 -7.22 -28.19
CA ILE A 178 -13.30 -7.32 -28.86
C ILE A 178 -12.21 -7.71 -27.84
N GLY A 179 -11.70 -8.92 -28.01
CA GLY A 179 -10.51 -9.45 -27.31
C GLY A 179 -9.64 -10.18 -28.31
N THR A 180 -9.74 -11.52 -28.35
CA THR A 180 -9.10 -12.32 -29.43
C THR A 180 -9.78 -12.12 -30.79
N THR A 181 -10.97 -11.49 -30.82
CA THR A 181 -11.86 -11.27 -31.97
C THR A 181 -12.52 -12.52 -32.57
N GLY A 182 -12.05 -13.73 -32.27
CA GLY A 182 -12.63 -14.99 -32.79
C GLY A 182 -14.14 -15.13 -32.65
N THR A 183 -14.71 -14.80 -31.48
CA THR A 183 -16.17 -14.83 -31.28
C THR A 183 -16.90 -13.84 -32.16
N LEU A 184 -16.44 -12.59 -32.20
CA LEU A 184 -17.06 -11.55 -33.03
C LEU A 184 -16.99 -11.92 -34.52
N MET A 185 -15.82 -12.33 -35.00
CA MET A 185 -15.62 -12.70 -36.40
C MET A 185 -16.40 -13.96 -36.80
N GLY A 186 -16.50 -14.95 -35.90
CA GLY A 186 -17.31 -16.13 -36.12
C GLY A 186 -18.80 -15.82 -36.20
N LEU A 187 -19.33 -15.01 -35.27
CA LEU A 187 -20.73 -14.58 -35.31
C LEU A 187 -21.05 -13.73 -36.55
N ALA A 188 -20.19 -12.75 -36.87
CA ALA A 188 -20.33 -11.89 -38.03
C ALA A 188 -20.32 -12.67 -39.35
N ARG A 189 -19.61 -13.82 -39.40
CA ARG A 189 -19.65 -14.74 -40.54
C ARG A 189 -20.90 -15.59 -40.56
N TYR A 190 -21.11 -16.38 -39.52
CA TYR A 190 -22.05 -17.51 -39.57
C TYR A 190 -23.50 -17.13 -39.30
N LEU A 191 -23.78 -16.01 -38.62
CA LEU A 191 -25.16 -15.52 -38.51
C LEU A 191 -25.71 -15.05 -39.86
N LYS A 192 -24.85 -14.48 -40.71
CA LYS A 192 -25.22 -14.03 -42.06
C LYS A 192 -25.59 -15.18 -43.01
N GLU A 193 -25.18 -16.42 -42.70
CA GLU A 193 -25.62 -17.62 -43.44
C GLU A 193 -27.11 -17.93 -43.19
N TYR A 194 -27.68 -17.47 -42.07
CA TYR A 194 -29.11 -17.63 -41.76
C TYR A 194 -29.94 -16.42 -42.23
N SER A 195 -29.46 -15.20 -42.00
CA SER A 195 -30.07 -13.98 -42.52
C SER A 195 -29.06 -12.84 -42.60
N THR A 196 -29.04 -12.15 -43.75
CA THR A 196 -28.16 -10.99 -43.97
C THR A 196 -28.57 -9.77 -43.15
N ASP A 197 -29.82 -9.73 -42.67
CA ASP A 197 -30.40 -8.60 -41.95
C ASP A 197 -29.92 -8.53 -40.49
N ILE A 198 -29.44 -9.66 -39.93
CA ILE A 198 -28.93 -9.73 -38.55
C ILE A 198 -27.71 -8.83 -38.41
N GLN A 199 -27.73 -7.87 -37.49
CA GLN A 199 -26.59 -6.99 -37.21
C GLN A 199 -25.66 -7.59 -36.16
N VAL A 200 -24.36 -7.58 -36.40
CA VAL A 200 -23.35 -8.04 -35.43
C VAL A 200 -22.52 -6.86 -34.96
N VAL A 201 -22.65 -6.55 -33.67
CA VAL A 201 -22.03 -5.38 -33.03
C VAL A 201 -20.84 -5.80 -32.18
N GLY A 202 -19.68 -5.24 -32.47
CA GLY A 202 -18.46 -5.35 -31.68
C GLY A 202 -18.44 -4.36 -30.52
N VAL A 203 -17.93 -4.78 -29.36
CA VAL A 203 -17.74 -3.87 -28.21
C VAL A 203 -16.24 -3.72 -27.92
N GLU A 204 -15.73 -2.51 -28.08
CA GLU A 204 -14.33 -2.15 -27.87
C GLU A 204 -14.17 -1.22 -26.64
N PRO A 205 -13.28 -1.51 -25.69
CA PRO A 205 -13.04 -0.59 -24.59
C PRO A 205 -12.27 0.66 -25.02
N TYR A 206 -12.31 1.74 -24.23
CA TYR A 206 -11.46 2.92 -24.45
C TYR A 206 -9.97 2.64 -24.18
N LEU A 207 -9.09 3.57 -24.61
CA LEU A 207 -7.64 3.51 -24.32
C LEU A 207 -7.37 3.50 -22.82
N GLY A 208 -6.45 2.65 -22.36
CA GLY A 208 -6.05 2.53 -20.95
C GLY A 208 -7.06 1.81 -20.07
N HIS A 209 -7.93 0.99 -20.65
CA HIS A 209 -8.97 0.25 -19.95
C HIS A 209 -8.43 -0.82 -18.99
N GLY A 210 -9.21 -1.12 -17.96
CA GLY A 210 -8.96 -2.18 -16.97
C GLY A 210 -9.78 -3.45 -17.20
N ILE A 211 -10.66 -3.48 -18.21
CA ILE A 211 -11.50 -4.66 -18.51
C ILE A 211 -10.64 -5.83 -19.01
N GLN A 212 -10.42 -6.82 -18.15
CA GLN A 212 -9.54 -7.93 -18.46
C GLN A 212 -10.14 -8.87 -19.51
N GLY A 213 -9.33 -9.20 -20.53
CA GLY A 213 -9.72 -10.07 -21.64
C GLY A 213 -10.22 -9.35 -22.89
N LEU A 214 -10.43 -8.03 -22.80
CA LEU A 214 -10.70 -7.17 -23.95
C LEU A 214 -9.40 -6.51 -24.45
N LYS A 215 -9.45 -5.97 -25.66
CA LYS A 215 -8.36 -5.21 -26.28
C LYS A 215 -8.93 -3.96 -26.94
N ASN A 216 -8.26 -2.82 -26.77
CA ASN A 216 -8.39 -1.69 -27.69
C ASN A 216 -7.39 -1.86 -28.85
N LEU A 217 -7.89 -1.88 -30.09
CA LEU A 217 -7.12 -2.18 -31.29
C LEU A 217 -6.11 -1.08 -31.68
N LYS A 218 -6.11 0.07 -30.99
CA LYS A 218 -5.11 1.14 -31.18
C LYS A 218 -3.90 0.99 -30.25
N GLU A 219 -4.07 0.42 -29.06
CA GLU A 219 -2.97 0.27 -28.08
C GLU A 219 -2.38 -1.14 -28.03
N SER A 220 -3.16 -2.16 -28.41
CA SER A 220 -2.75 -3.56 -28.41
C SER A 220 -2.39 -4.07 -29.80
N TYR A 221 -1.62 -5.15 -29.88
CA TYR A 221 -1.49 -5.91 -31.13
C TYR A 221 -2.87 -6.35 -31.65
N VAL A 222 -3.16 -5.98 -32.90
CA VAL A 222 -4.40 -6.37 -33.60
C VAL A 222 -4.32 -7.86 -33.94
N PRO A 223 -5.29 -8.70 -33.50
CA PRO A 223 -5.30 -10.13 -33.85
C PRO A 223 -5.36 -10.33 -35.38
N GLY A 224 -4.57 -11.24 -35.94
CA GLY A 224 -4.55 -11.50 -37.38
C GLY A 224 -5.84 -12.10 -37.94
N ILE A 225 -6.67 -12.72 -37.08
CA ILE A 225 -8.02 -13.17 -37.47
C ILE A 225 -9.06 -12.05 -37.56
N PHE A 226 -8.73 -10.81 -37.16
CA PHE A 226 -9.65 -9.69 -37.23
C PHE A 226 -9.78 -9.16 -38.66
N VAL A 227 -11.00 -9.19 -39.19
CA VAL A 227 -11.32 -8.63 -40.51
C VAL A 227 -12.09 -7.33 -40.32
N LYS A 228 -11.44 -6.21 -40.65
CA LYS A 228 -12.06 -4.88 -40.54
C LYS A 228 -13.29 -4.79 -41.44
N GLY A 229 -14.41 -4.34 -40.87
CA GLY A 229 -15.68 -4.18 -41.58
C GLY A 229 -16.52 -5.46 -41.72
N GLN A 230 -16.08 -6.58 -41.11
CA GLN A 230 -16.90 -7.79 -41.08
C GLN A 230 -18.03 -7.70 -40.03
N ALA A 231 -17.77 -7.07 -38.88
CA ALA A 231 -18.82 -6.66 -37.96
C ALA A 231 -19.54 -5.43 -38.54
N ASP A 232 -20.87 -5.38 -38.39
CA ASP A 232 -21.70 -4.30 -38.95
C ASP A 232 -21.46 -2.96 -38.22
N ASP A 233 -21.12 -3.02 -36.92
CA ASP A 233 -20.75 -1.84 -36.12
C ASP A 233 -19.76 -2.21 -35.01
N ILE A 234 -19.02 -1.21 -34.50
CA ILE A 234 -18.15 -1.33 -33.33
C ILE A 234 -18.42 -0.13 -32.40
N VAL A 235 -18.93 -0.41 -31.21
CA VAL A 235 -19.24 0.60 -30.19
C VAL A 235 -18.23 0.57 -29.06
N ASN A 236 -18.02 1.72 -28.43
CA ASN A 236 -17.10 1.83 -27.29
C ASN A 236 -17.80 1.65 -25.94
N VAL A 237 -17.06 1.19 -24.93
CA VAL A 237 -17.57 1.02 -23.55
C VAL A 237 -16.54 1.48 -22.52
N GLU A 238 -17.04 2.11 -21.44
CA GLU A 238 -16.22 2.49 -20.28
C GLU A 238 -16.10 1.35 -19.27
N ASP A 239 -14.98 1.32 -18.52
CA ASP A 239 -14.73 0.34 -17.45
C ASP A 239 -15.87 0.29 -16.43
N GLU A 240 -16.26 1.45 -15.89
CA GLU A 240 -17.26 1.51 -14.83
C GLU A 240 -18.65 1.16 -15.35
N GLU A 241 -18.97 1.52 -16.60
CA GLU A 241 -20.21 1.11 -17.25
C GLU A 241 -20.29 -0.43 -17.38
N ALA A 242 -19.20 -1.06 -17.80
CA ALA A 242 -19.10 -2.51 -17.90
C ALA A 242 -19.18 -3.19 -16.52
N PHE A 243 -18.43 -2.68 -15.54
CA PHE A 243 -18.41 -3.24 -14.19
C PHE A 243 -19.74 -3.10 -13.48
N GLU A 244 -20.36 -1.92 -13.55
CA GLU A 244 -21.67 -1.69 -12.94
C GLU A 244 -22.74 -2.54 -13.62
N THR A 245 -22.72 -2.68 -14.94
CA THR A 245 -23.67 -3.56 -15.64
C THR A 245 -23.53 -5.02 -15.21
N ALA A 246 -22.30 -5.53 -15.05
CA ALA A 246 -22.07 -6.88 -14.52
C ALA A 246 -22.54 -7.03 -13.06
N ARG A 247 -22.35 -6.02 -12.19
CA ARG A 247 -22.89 -6.02 -10.82
C ARG A 247 -24.42 -6.00 -10.81
N ARG A 248 -25.05 -5.21 -11.69
CA ARG A 248 -26.51 -5.14 -11.83
C ARG A 248 -27.09 -6.43 -12.37
N LEU A 249 -26.43 -7.09 -13.33
CA LEU A 249 -26.82 -8.44 -13.77
C LEU A 249 -26.86 -9.43 -12.60
N ALA A 250 -25.86 -9.38 -11.71
CA ALA A 250 -25.84 -10.24 -10.52
C ALA A 250 -26.94 -9.87 -9.51
N ARG A 251 -27.11 -8.58 -9.19
CA ARG A 251 -28.02 -8.10 -8.13
C ARG A 251 -29.49 -8.09 -8.56
N GLU A 252 -29.77 -7.73 -9.79
CA GLU A 252 -31.13 -7.50 -10.30
C GLU A 252 -31.66 -8.73 -11.05
N GLU A 253 -30.84 -9.36 -11.89
CA GLU A 253 -31.25 -10.50 -12.74
C GLU A 253 -30.80 -11.86 -12.21
N GLY A 254 -29.91 -11.90 -11.20
CA GLY A 254 -29.34 -13.15 -10.69
C GLY A 254 -28.33 -13.80 -11.64
N ILE A 255 -27.83 -13.07 -12.63
CA ILE A 255 -26.88 -13.55 -13.64
C ILE A 255 -25.46 -13.13 -13.23
N PHE A 256 -24.69 -14.07 -12.69
CA PHE A 256 -23.34 -13.79 -12.16
C PHE A 256 -22.25 -14.00 -13.22
N VAL A 257 -21.71 -12.89 -13.75
CA VAL A 257 -20.85 -12.90 -14.95
C VAL A 257 -19.60 -12.03 -14.83
N GLY A 258 -18.63 -12.26 -15.72
CA GLY A 258 -17.38 -11.50 -15.79
C GLY A 258 -17.51 -10.07 -16.38
N MET A 259 -16.37 -9.35 -16.37
CA MET A 259 -16.29 -7.94 -16.79
C MET A 259 -16.66 -7.74 -18.27
N SER A 260 -16.24 -8.68 -19.13
CA SER A 260 -16.49 -8.68 -20.57
C SER A 260 -17.97 -8.89 -20.88
N SER A 261 -18.64 -9.75 -20.12
CA SER A 261 -20.10 -9.91 -20.18
C SER A 261 -20.82 -8.61 -19.82
N GLY A 262 -20.34 -7.90 -18.80
CA GLY A 262 -20.85 -6.57 -18.43
C GLY A 262 -20.75 -5.57 -19.58
N ALA A 263 -19.61 -5.54 -20.28
CA ALA A 263 -19.42 -4.71 -21.47
C ALA A 263 -20.37 -5.07 -22.62
N ALA A 264 -20.52 -6.36 -22.96
CA ALA A 264 -21.43 -6.82 -24.02
C ALA A 264 -22.88 -6.44 -23.72
N VAL A 265 -23.32 -6.65 -22.47
CA VAL A 265 -24.68 -6.35 -22.06
C VAL A 265 -24.92 -4.85 -21.97
N ALA A 266 -23.95 -4.04 -21.52
CA ALA A 266 -24.08 -2.58 -21.50
C ALA A 266 -24.35 -2.02 -22.91
N ALA A 267 -23.59 -2.49 -23.90
CA ALA A 267 -23.81 -2.15 -25.30
C ALA A 267 -25.19 -2.63 -25.80
N ALA A 268 -25.60 -3.85 -25.47
CA ALA A 268 -26.91 -4.37 -25.84
C ALA A 268 -28.07 -3.58 -25.21
N LEU A 269 -27.93 -3.11 -23.97
CA LEU A 269 -28.93 -2.28 -23.29
C LEU A 269 -29.04 -0.89 -23.92
N ARG A 270 -27.92 -0.27 -24.31
CA ARG A 270 -27.94 1.00 -25.07
C ARG A 270 -28.64 0.83 -26.41
N LEU A 271 -28.25 -0.18 -27.17
CA LEU A 271 -28.87 -0.52 -28.45
C LEU A 271 -30.39 -0.79 -28.29
N ALA A 272 -30.80 -1.51 -27.25
CA ALA A 272 -32.21 -1.73 -26.95
C ALA A 272 -32.99 -0.43 -26.69
N GLY A 273 -32.34 0.61 -26.15
CA GLY A 273 -32.94 1.92 -25.94
C GLY A 273 -33.19 2.69 -27.24
N ASP A 274 -32.37 2.44 -28.27
CA ASP A 274 -32.44 3.15 -29.56
C ASP A 274 -33.33 2.45 -30.60
N LEU A 275 -33.59 1.15 -30.44
CA LEU A 275 -34.43 0.38 -31.35
C LEU A 275 -35.94 0.57 -31.08
N GLU A 276 -36.75 0.53 -32.13
CA GLU A 276 -38.22 0.52 -31.99
C GLU A 276 -38.73 -0.84 -31.48
N ASP A 277 -38.27 -1.93 -32.09
CA ASP A 277 -38.50 -3.33 -31.72
C ASP A 277 -37.32 -4.21 -32.17
N GLY A 278 -37.22 -5.43 -31.62
CA GLY A 278 -36.20 -6.39 -32.02
C GLY A 278 -35.83 -7.41 -30.94
N LEU A 279 -34.97 -8.36 -31.29
CA LEU A 279 -34.37 -9.33 -30.36
C LEU A 279 -32.84 -9.23 -30.43
N ILE A 280 -32.23 -8.86 -29.31
CA ILE A 280 -30.78 -8.71 -29.16
C ILE A 280 -30.24 -9.88 -28.34
N VAL A 281 -29.14 -10.49 -28.78
CA VAL A 281 -28.40 -11.50 -28.01
C VAL A 281 -27.01 -10.98 -27.66
N ALA A 282 -26.74 -10.74 -26.39
CA ALA A 282 -25.42 -10.39 -25.87
C ALA A 282 -24.66 -11.64 -25.41
N ILE A 283 -23.38 -11.74 -25.76
CA ILE A 283 -22.53 -12.84 -25.32
C ILE A 283 -22.00 -12.58 -23.91
N ALA A 284 -22.31 -13.46 -22.97
CA ALA A 284 -21.64 -13.53 -21.67
C ALA A 284 -20.60 -14.66 -21.70
N PRO A 285 -19.32 -14.36 -22.01
CA PRO A 285 -18.32 -15.38 -22.27
C PRO A 285 -17.98 -16.25 -21.05
N ASP A 286 -18.11 -15.74 -19.83
CA ASP A 286 -17.73 -16.45 -18.61
C ASP A 286 -18.45 -15.94 -17.33
N GLY A 287 -18.24 -16.67 -16.24
CA GLY A 287 -18.86 -16.46 -14.94
C GLY A 287 -18.10 -15.48 -14.05
N GLY A 288 -18.81 -14.90 -13.08
CA GLY A 288 -18.26 -13.88 -12.19
C GLY A 288 -17.23 -14.39 -11.18
N GLU A 289 -17.22 -15.70 -10.90
CA GLU A 289 -16.36 -16.35 -9.89
C GLU A 289 -14.87 -16.16 -10.16
N ARG A 290 -14.48 -15.95 -11.42
CA ARG A 290 -13.09 -15.75 -11.86
C ARG A 290 -12.54 -14.38 -11.52
N TYR A 291 -13.39 -13.48 -11.04
CA TYR A 291 -13.11 -12.06 -10.88
C TYR A 291 -13.34 -11.55 -9.44
N LEU A 292 -13.50 -12.45 -8.47
CA LEU A 292 -13.74 -12.10 -7.07
C LEU A 292 -12.60 -11.27 -6.46
N SER A 293 -11.34 -11.55 -6.81
CA SER A 293 -10.18 -10.76 -6.36
C SER A 293 -9.95 -9.46 -7.12
N THR A 294 -10.81 -9.11 -8.09
CA THR A 294 -10.61 -7.96 -8.98
C THR A 294 -11.57 -6.81 -8.64
N ARG A 295 -11.33 -5.62 -9.21
CA ARG A 295 -12.20 -4.44 -9.04
C ARG A 295 -13.67 -4.65 -9.42
N LEU A 296 -14.00 -5.72 -10.15
CA LEU A 296 -15.38 -6.03 -10.51
C LEU A 296 -16.24 -6.35 -9.27
N PHE A 297 -15.78 -7.30 -8.45
CA PHE A 297 -16.54 -7.85 -7.31
C PHE A 297 -15.86 -7.70 -5.96
N ALA A 298 -14.56 -7.41 -5.92
CA ALA A 298 -13.93 -7.04 -4.66
C ALA A 298 -14.61 -5.76 -4.18
N GLU A 299 -15.40 -5.88 -3.11
CA GLU A 299 -15.77 -4.71 -2.32
C GLU A 299 -14.45 -4.05 -1.94
N LYS A 300 -14.27 -2.78 -2.32
CA LYS A 300 -13.36 -1.94 -1.54
C LYS A 300 -13.97 -1.98 -0.14
N GLU A 301 -13.44 -2.82 0.75
CA GLU A 301 -13.68 -2.61 2.18
C GLU A 301 -13.34 -1.15 2.41
N PRO A 302 -14.31 -0.32 2.83
CA PRO A 302 -14.07 1.10 2.98
C PRO A 302 -12.87 1.25 3.89
N PRO A 303 -11.87 2.08 3.53
CA PRO A 303 -10.65 2.12 4.31
C PRO A 303 -11.01 2.51 5.75
N THR A 304 -10.74 1.60 6.68
CA THR A 304 -11.12 1.82 8.09
C THR A 304 -10.22 2.88 8.71
N LEU A 305 -8.96 2.98 8.24
CA LEU A 305 -8.03 4.01 8.67
C LEU A 305 -8.42 5.35 8.07
N GLN A 306 -8.84 6.28 8.92
CA GLN A 306 -9.14 7.65 8.57
C GLN A 306 -8.20 8.60 9.29
N LEU A 307 -7.51 9.45 8.54
CA LEU A 307 -6.51 10.37 9.08
C LEU A 307 -6.89 11.80 8.71
N TYR A 308 -6.64 12.75 9.60
CA TYR A 308 -6.79 14.16 9.28
C TYR A 308 -5.66 14.63 8.39
N ASN A 309 -6.02 15.07 7.20
CA ASN A 309 -5.10 15.55 6.19
C ASN A 309 -5.00 17.07 6.25
N SER A 310 -3.82 17.59 6.56
CA SER A 310 -3.62 19.04 6.73
C SER A 310 -3.81 19.82 5.42
N LEU A 311 -3.55 19.18 4.28
CA LEU A 311 -3.72 19.77 2.95
C LEU A 311 -5.19 20.09 2.65
N THR A 312 -6.11 19.21 3.04
CA THR A 312 -7.55 19.32 2.77
C THR A 312 -8.36 19.80 3.97
N ARG A 313 -7.77 19.72 5.18
CA ARG A 313 -8.37 20.07 6.48
C ARG A 313 -9.58 19.21 6.83
N THR A 314 -9.59 17.98 6.35
CA THR A 314 -10.64 17.00 6.60
C THR A 314 -10.05 15.66 7.01
N LYS A 315 -10.84 14.86 7.73
CA LYS A 315 -10.53 13.46 7.98
C LYS A 315 -10.89 12.66 6.72
N GLU A 316 -9.92 11.93 6.20
CA GLU A 316 -10.02 11.21 4.94
C GLU A 316 -9.63 9.75 5.12
N ALA A 317 -10.29 8.86 4.37
CA ALA A 317 -9.97 7.45 4.37
C ALA A 317 -8.62 7.22 3.65
N PHE A 318 -7.70 6.52 4.31
CA PHE A 318 -6.39 6.21 3.75
C PHE A 318 -6.49 5.09 2.71
N GLU A 319 -6.24 5.43 1.45
CA GLU A 319 -6.01 4.45 0.39
C GLU A 319 -4.54 4.54 -0.05
N PRO A 320 -3.79 3.43 -0.05
CA PRO A 320 -2.38 3.46 -0.44
C PRO A 320 -2.20 3.76 -1.94
N LEU A 321 -1.10 4.40 -2.31
CA LEU A 321 -0.66 4.60 -3.69
C LEU A 321 -0.38 3.27 -4.41
N ARG A 322 0.06 2.26 -3.65
CA ARG A 322 0.32 0.89 -4.13
C ARG A 322 -0.31 -0.11 -3.17
N THR A 323 -1.11 -1.03 -3.68
CA THR A 323 -1.78 -2.06 -2.86
C THR A 323 -0.77 -2.81 -2.00
N GLY A 324 -1.00 -2.85 -0.68
CA GLY A 324 -0.14 -3.55 0.28
C GLY A 324 1.14 -2.81 0.69
N GLU A 325 1.44 -1.63 0.13
CA GLU A 325 2.60 -0.82 0.49
C GLU A 325 2.16 0.55 1.04
N ALA A 326 2.96 1.12 1.95
CA ALA A 326 2.79 2.48 2.44
C ALA A 326 4.13 3.21 2.51
N SER A 327 4.16 4.46 2.07
CA SER A 327 5.36 5.29 1.97
C SER A 327 5.28 6.54 2.84
N LEU A 328 6.30 6.77 3.67
CA LEU A 328 6.37 7.89 4.61
C LEU A 328 7.62 8.71 4.33
N PHE A 329 7.45 10.00 4.04
CA PHE A 329 8.49 11.01 4.14
C PHE A 329 8.34 11.71 5.49
N VAL A 330 9.42 11.81 6.26
CA VAL A 330 9.42 12.42 7.60
C VAL A 330 10.50 13.48 7.64
N ASP A 331 10.13 14.69 8.04
CA ASP A 331 11.11 15.73 8.31
C ASP A 331 12.00 15.27 9.48
N GLY A 332 13.30 15.12 9.24
CA GLY A 332 14.27 14.83 10.29
C GLY A 332 14.86 16.09 10.93
N PRO A 333 15.80 15.93 11.88
CA PRO A 333 16.45 17.04 12.56
C PRO A 333 17.57 17.67 11.72
N ALA A 334 17.92 18.92 12.08
CA ALA A 334 19.23 19.47 11.79
C ALA A 334 20.26 18.95 12.79
N LEU A 335 21.39 18.44 12.30
CA LEU A 335 22.42 17.75 13.10
C LEU A 335 23.38 18.74 13.76
N HIS A 336 22.88 19.50 14.74
CA HIS A 336 23.67 20.54 15.44
C HIS A 336 23.45 20.57 16.96
N ALA A 337 22.51 19.77 17.46
CA ALA A 337 22.12 19.71 18.86
C ALA A 337 21.51 18.33 19.17
N HIS A 338 21.39 18.00 20.46
CA HIS A 338 20.67 16.81 20.91
C HIS A 338 19.17 16.89 20.57
N LEU A 339 18.50 15.73 20.54
CA LEU A 339 17.11 15.64 20.10
C LEU A 339 16.17 16.38 21.05
N SER A 340 15.61 17.50 20.59
CA SER A 340 14.62 18.27 21.36
C SER A 340 13.28 17.56 21.46
N LEU A 341 12.48 17.87 22.48
CA LEU A 341 11.18 17.22 22.68
C LEU A 341 10.18 17.45 21.53
N ASP A 342 10.23 18.61 20.86
CA ASP A 342 9.37 18.87 19.69
C ASP A 342 9.71 17.93 18.53
N VAL A 343 11.00 17.75 18.24
CA VAL A 343 11.44 16.82 17.19
C VAL A 343 11.20 15.37 17.60
N ALA A 344 11.47 15.02 18.86
CA ALA A 344 11.18 13.69 19.40
C ALA A 344 9.70 13.34 19.26
N ARG A 345 8.78 14.29 19.54
CA ARG A 345 7.34 14.08 19.38
C ARG A 345 6.95 13.75 17.95
N ARG A 346 7.51 14.46 16.96
CA ARG A 346 7.29 14.19 15.53
C ARG A 346 7.78 12.80 15.14
N LEU A 347 8.96 12.40 15.60
CA LEU A 347 9.52 11.07 15.29
C LEU A 347 8.76 9.94 15.99
N VAL A 348 8.26 10.16 17.20
CA VAL A 348 7.34 9.22 17.89
C VAL A 348 6.00 9.09 17.15
N LEU A 349 5.46 10.17 16.57
CA LEU A 349 4.28 10.11 15.71
C LEU A 349 4.55 9.28 14.44
N ALA A 350 5.65 9.54 13.76
CA ALA A 350 6.05 8.77 12.59
C ALA A 350 6.24 7.28 12.93
N ASP A 351 6.83 6.99 14.09
CA ASP A 351 7.04 5.64 14.60
C ASP A 351 5.71 4.93 14.91
N LEU A 352 4.76 5.61 15.57
CA LEU A 352 3.41 5.09 15.83
C LEU A 352 2.69 4.74 14.52
N LEU A 353 2.74 5.64 13.54
CA LEU A 353 2.10 5.43 12.23
C LEU A 353 2.72 4.21 11.52
N GLN A 354 4.06 4.12 11.42
CA GLN A 354 4.67 2.98 10.73
C GLN A 354 4.39 1.65 11.44
N ARG A 355 4.38 1.62 12.78
CA ARG A 355 4.13 0.40 13.55
C ARG A 355 2.69 -0.05 13.34
N TYR A 356 1.73 0.88 13.36
CA TYR A 356 0.34 0.56 13.10
C TYR A 356 0.08 0.11 11.65
N LEU A 357 0.71 0.74 10.67
CA LEU A 357 0.63 0.30 9.27
C LEU A 357 1.22 -1.12 9.09
N ARG A 358 2.35 -1.44 9.74
CA ARG A 358 2.91 -2.80 9.72
C ARG A 358 2.00 -3.81 10.42
N PHE A 359 1.41 -3.44 11.56
CA PHE A 359 0.41 -4.25 12.25
C PHE A 359 -0.82 -4.54 11.35
N ARG A 360 -1.14 -3.60 10.45
CA ARG A 360 -2.17 -3.75 9.41
C ARG A 360 -1.73 -4.54 8.17
N GLY A 361 -0.50 -5.06 8.16
CA GLY A 361 0.03 -5.89 7.08
C GLY A 361 0.69 -5.11 5.94
N PHE A 362 0.87 -3.80 6.05
CA PHE A 362 1.54 -3.02 5.01
C PHE A 362 3.06 -3.21 5.05
N LYS A 363 3.67 -3.31 3.86
CA LYS A 363 5.10 -3.09 3.70
C LYS A 363 5.37 -1.59 3.73
N VAL A 364 6.06 -1.13 4.77
CA VAL A 364 6.30 0.30 5.00
C VAL A 364 7.70 0.72 4.52
N LYS A 365 7.77 1.67 3.59
CA LYS A 365 9.00 2.38 3.20
C LYS A 365 9.02 3.76 3.87
N GLN A 366 9.93 3.98 4.80
CA GLN A 366 10.09 5.24 5.50
C GLN A 366 11.41 5.92 5.14
N LEU A 367 11.39 7.23 5.00
CA LEU A 367 12.56 8.09 4.89
C LEU A 367 12.48 9.20 5.94
N VAL A 368 13.58 9.43 6.65
CA VAL A 368 13.75 10.54 7.60
C VAL A 368 14.92 11.41 7.15
N SER A 369 14.66 12.64 6.72
CA SER A 369 15.69 13.51 6.12
C SER A 369 16.65 14.08 7.18
N LEU A 370 17.95 13.78 7.12
CA LEU A 370 18.93 14.34 8.05
C LEU A 370 19.63 15.55 7.46
N ILE A 371 19.58 16.68 8.18
CA ILE A 371 20.01 17.99 7.67
C ILE A 371 21.35 18.36 8.28
N ASP A 372 22.42 18.27 7.50
CA ASP A 372 23.80 18.51 7.91
C ASP A 372 24.45 19.74 7.25
N LEU A 373 23.69 20.47 6.41
CA LEU A 373 24.16 21.67 5.68
C LEU A 373 23.50 22.98 6.14
N ASP A 374 22.57 22.94 7.10
CA ASP A 374 21.86 24.12 7.59
C ASP A 374 22.78 25.13 8.30
N ASP A 375 22.39 26.40 8.28
CA ASP A 375 23.14 27.50 8.88
C ASP A 375 23.47 27.27 10.37
N ARG A 376 22.60 26.56 11.11
CA ARG A 376 22.83 26.21 12.51
C ARG A 376 23.92 25.17 12.70
N ALA A 377 24.00 24.18 11.81
CA ALA A 377 25.07 23.18 11.84
C ALA A 377 26.43 23.82 11.54
N ILE A 378 26.46 24.72 10.54
CA ILE A 378 27.64 25.51 10.21
C ILE A 378 28.09 26.38 11.39
N ALA A 379 27.18 27.17 11.96
CA ALA A 379 27.50 28.02 13.10
C ALA A 379 27.96 27.22 14.33
N GLY A 380 27.34 26.06 14.58
CA GLY A 380 27.73 25.15 15.65
C GLY A 380 29.13 24.58 15.47
N ALA A 381 29.45 24.09 14.26
CA ALA A 381 30.78 23.59 13.93
C ALA A 381 31.85 24.68 14.09
N GLU A 382 31.56 25.90 13.64
CA GLU A 382 32.45 27.04 13.81
C GLU A 382 32.69 27.39 15.29
N ALA A 383 31.63 27.43 16.10
CA ALA A 383 31.74 27.69 17.53
C ALA A 383 32.51 26.59 18.27
N ALA A 384 32.40 25.34 17.82
CA ALA A 384 33.13 24.20 18.35
C ALA A 384 34.58 24.10 17.85
N GLY A 385 34.97 24.89 16.84
CA GLY A 385 36.28 24.79 16.19
C GLY A 385 36.49 23.46 15.46
N GLN A 386 35.41 22.85 14.96
CA GLN A 386 35.43 21.54 14.31
C GLN A 386 35.11 21.65 12.81
N ASP A 387 35.56 20.66 12.04
CA ASP A 387 35.06 20.47 10.67
C ASP A 387 33.56 20.14 10.69
N LEU A 388 32.82 20.64 9.69
CA LEU A 388 31.36 20.48 9.65
C LEU A 388 30.95 19.01 9.66
N ALA A 389 31.60 18.15 8.86
CA ALA A 389 31.23 16.74 8.78
C ALA A 389 31.53 16.00 10.09
N ALA A 390 32.62 16.35 10.77
CA ALA A 390 32.91 15.79 12.09
C ALA A 390 31.88 16.23 13.15
N PHE A 391 31.50 17.51 13.14
CA PHE A 391 30.52 18.07 14.06
C PHE A 391 29.13 17.45 13.85
N THR A 392 28.62 17.42 12.62
CA THR A 392 27.31 16.83 12.31
C THR A 392 27.32 15.31 12.48
N GLY A 393 28.44 14.64 12.20
CA GLY A 393 28.66 13.22 12.47
C GLY A 393 28.47 12.86 13.94
N HIS A 394 29.02 13.67 14.86
CA HIS A 394 28.79 13.48 16.29
C HIS A 394 27.30 13.56 16.66
N PHE A 395 26.59 14.58 16.19
CA PHE A 395 25.15 14.72 16.46
C PHE A 395 24.30 13.65 15.76
N ARG A 396 24.76 13.08 14.63
CA ARG A 396 24.13 11.92 14.00
C ARG A 396 24.20 10.70 14.91
N GLU A 397 25.35 10.43 15.54
CA GLU A 397 25.49 9.34 16.50
C GLU A 397 24.60 9.54 17.73
N GLU A 398 24.59 10.75 18.29
CA GLU A 398 23.73 11.08 19.44
C GLU A 398 22.25 10.95 19.08
N PHE A 399 21.85 11.37 17.89
CA PHE A 399 20.49 11.19 17.38
C PHE A 399 20.04 9.73 17.40
N PHE A 400 20.85 8.80 16.88
CA PHE A 400 20.52 7.37 16.93
C PHE A 400 20.48 6.81 18.36
N ARG A 401 21.36 7.29 19.25
CA ARG A 401 21.29 6.92 20.68
C ARG A 401 19.96 7.37 21.31
N ASP A 402 19.48 8.56 20.95
CA ASP A 402 18.19 9.08 21.43
C ASP A 402 17.00 8.32 20.82
N LEU A 403 17.03 7.96 19.54
CA LEU A 403 16.01 7.10 18.91
C LEU A 403 15.88 5.76 19.63
N LYS A 404 17.02 5.11 19.90
CA LYS A 404 17.06 3.85 20.63
C LYS A 404 16.49 3.98 22.03
N ALA A 405 16.84 5.05 22.76
CA ALA A 405 16.27 5.32 24.08
C ALA A 405 14.74 5.46 24.03
N LEU A 406 14.22 6.17 23.02
CA LEU A 406 12.78 6.34 22.78
C LEU A 406 12.11 5.13 22.10
N ARG A 407 12.84 4.03 21.87
CA ARG A 407 12.36 2.81 21.19
C ARG A 407 11.75 3.08 19.81
N ILE A 408 12.27 4.08 19.11
CA ILE A 408 11.89 4.38 17.74
C ILE A 408 12.59 3.38 16.83
N ASN A 409 11.86 2.79 15.88
CA ASN A 409 12.40 1.77 15.00
C ASN A 409 13.24 2.41 13.86
N GLU A 410 14.48 1.97 13.72
CA GLU A 410 15.48 2.48 12.76
C GLU A 410 15.46 1.77 11.39
N THR A 411 14.39 1.05 11.04
CA THR A 411 14.24 0.33 9.75
C THR A 411 14.04 1.24 8.53
N GLY A 412 13.86 2.54 8.74
CA GLY A 412 13.76 3.54 7.67
C GLY A 412 15.11 3.92 7.05
N LEU A 413 15.07 4.74 6.02
CA LEU A 413 16.25 5.38 5.42
C LEU A 413 16.52 6.72 6.09
N PHE A 414 17.79 7.01 6.36
CA PHE A 414 18.25 8.25 7.02
C PHE A 414 19.32 8.96 6.18
N PRO A 415 18.99 9.44 4.97
CA PRO A 415 19.94 10.11 4.08
C PRO A 415 20.40 11.45 4.66
N LEU A 416 21.68 11.79 4.44
CA LEU A 416 22.21 13.11 4.75
C LEU A 416 22.00 14.06 3.57
N ALA A 417 21.61 15.31 3.83
CA ALA A 417 21.46 16.32 2.80
C ALA A 417 22.75 16.49 1.96
N SER A 418 23.92 16.43 2.59
CA SER A 418 25.23 16.51 1.91
C SER A 418 25.48 15.40 0.87
N GLU A 419 24.84 14.24 0.99
CA GLU A 419 24.96 13.11 0.05
C GLU A 419 24.15 13.34 -1.24
N HIS A 420 23.28 14.37 -1.27
CA HIS A 420 22.28 14.59 -2.32
C HIS A 420 22.46 15.92 -3.09
N MET A 421 23.69 16.45 -3.14
CA MET A 421 23.97 17.71 -3.84
C MET A 421 23.75 17.63 -5.36
N GLU A 422 24.00 16.47 -5.97
CA GLU A 422 23.71 16.28 -7.40
C GLU A 422 22.20 16.31 -7.66
N ASP A 423 21.42 15.64 -6.81
CA ASP A 423 19.95 15.62 -6.89
C ASP A 423 19.36 17.04 -6.73
N MET A 424 19.86 17.82 -5.78
CA MET A 424 19.50 19.23 -5.58
C MET A 424 19.82 20.08 -6.81
N THR A 425 20.97 19.85 -7.45
CA THR A 425 21.38 20.54 -8.69
C THR A 425 20.44 20.19 -9.84
N ASN A 426 20.09 18.91 -9.98
CA ASN A 426 19.18 18.41 -11.00
C ASN A 426 17.74 18.94 -10.82
N LEU A 427 17.25 18.94 -9.58
CA LEU A 427 15.95 19.52 -9.24
C LEU A 427 15.92 21.02 -9.58
N THR A 428 16.96 21.77 -9.20
CA THR A 428 17.06 23.20 -9.50
C THR A 428 17.05 23.46 -11.01
N ARG A 429 17.78 22.66 -11.80
CA ARG A 429 17.79 22.77 -13.27
C ARG A 429 16.39 22.55 -13.84
N ARG A 430 15.70 21.50 -13.40
CA ARG A 430 14.33 21.19 -13.84
C ARG A 430 13.35 22.32 -13.52
N LEU A 431 13.48 22.96 -12.36
CA LEU A 431 12.63 24.09 -11.96
C LEU A 431 12.87 25.33 -12.83
N LEU A 432 14.12 25.62 -13.19
CA LEU A 432 14.49 26.69 -14.13
C LEU A 432 13.93 26.41 -15.53
N GLU A 433 14.12 25.20 -16.05
CA GLU A 433 13.61 24.79 -17.38
C GLU A 433 12.08 24.90 -17.48
N ARG A 434 11.37 24.63 -16.37
CA ARG A 434 9.90 24.75 -16.30
C ARG A 434 9.40 26.17 -15.99
N GLY A 435 10.30 27.13 -15.78
CA GLY A 435 9.95 28.53 -15.51
C GLY A 435 9.38 28.79 -14.11
N TYR A 436 9.65 27.92 -13.14
CA TYR A 436 9.28 28.10 -11.72
C TYR A 436 10.41 28.67 -10.86
N ALA A 437 11.61 28.80 -11.43
CA ALA A 437 12.77 29.38 -10.77
C ALA A 437 13.48 30.37 -11.69
N TYR A 438 14.26 31.26 -11.11
CA TYR A 438 15.14 32.17 -11.84
C TYR A 438 16.50 32.29 -11.16
N GLU A 439 17.53 32.58 -11.95
CA GLU A 439 18.86 32.90 -11.45
C GLU A 439 19.05 34.41 -11.40
N LYS A 440 19.62 34.90 -10.30
CA LYS A 440 20.03 36.29 -10.15
C LYS A 440 21.25 36.40 -9.25
N LEU A 441 22.29 37.04 -9.77
CA LEU A 441 23.58 37.26 -9.09
C LEU A 441 24.22 35.99 -8.53
N ARG A 442 24.17 34.90 -9.29
CA ARG A 442 24.67 33.54 -8.97
C ARG A 442 23.91 32.84 -7.84
N SER A 443 22.73 33.34 -7.48
CA SER A 443 21.79 32.64 -6.60
C SER A 443 20.58 32.22 -7.40
N VAL A 444 19.93 31.12 -7.02
CA VAL A 444 18.71 30.64 -7.67
C VAL A 444 17.55 30.74 -6.69
N TYR A 445 16.43 31.27 -7.15
CA TYR A 445 15.23 31.53 -6.35
C TYR A 445 14.02 30.82 -6.97
N PHE A 446 13.06 30.43 -6.13
CA PHE A 446 11.75 29.96 -6.58
C PHE A 446 10.81 31.14 -6.76
N ASP A 447 10.20 31.24 -7.94
CA ASP A 447 9.22 32.29 -8.25
C ASP A 447 7.83 31.85 -7.78
N ILE A 448 7.41 32.35 -6.62
CA ILE A 448 6.10 32.02 -6.06
C ILE A 448 4.97 32.49 -6.98
N SER A 449 5.17 33.56 -7.74
CA SER A 449 4.12 34.11 -8.62
C SER A 449 3.75 33.16 -9.77
N ARG A 450 4.63 32.22 -10.11
CA ARG A 450 4.41 31.21 -11.13
C ARG A 450 3.70 29.96 -10.60
N PHE A 451 3.66 29.76 -9.28
CA PHE A 451 3.04 28.61 -8.65
C PHE A 451 1.70 28.98 -8.00
N LYS A 452 0.59 28.78 -8.74
CA LYS A 452 -0.76 29.23 -8.35
C LYS A 452 -1.26 28.68 -7.02
N ASP A 453 -0.84 27.47 -6.65
CA ASP A 453 -1.33 26.75 -5.47
C ASP A 453 -0.51 27.02 -4.20
N TYR A 454 0.47 27.96 -4.24
CA TYR A 454 1.30 28.27 -3.08
C TYR A 454 0.48 28.80 -1.91
N GLY A 455 0.69 28.24 -0.71
CA GLY A 455 -0.04 28.60 0.51
C GLY A 455 -1.24 27.68 0.79
N ARG A 456 -1.57 26.74 -0.10
CA ARG A 456 -2.71 25.82 0.06
C ARG A 456 -2.53 24.89 1.26
N LEU A 457 -1.32 24.34 1.43
CA LEU A 457 -1.00 23.38 2.48
C LEU A 457 -1.09 24.05 3.86
N SER A 458 -0.40 25.17 4.03
CA SER A 458 -0.35 25.96 5.27
C SER A 458 -1.62 26.75 5.55
N GLY A 459 -2.37 27.14 4.51
CA GLY A 459 -3.51 28.05 4.60
C GLY A 459 -3.11 29.50 4.82
N VAL A 460 -1.83 29.82 4.58
CA VAL A 460 -1.33 31.19 4.69
C VAL A 460 -1.86 32.03 3.54
N ASP A 461 -2.47 33.16 3.90
CA ASP A 461 -2.92 34.16 2.95
C ASP A 461 -1.74 35.06 2.54
N LEU A 462 -1.23 34.83 1.32
CA LEU A 462 -0.08 35.55 0.79
C LEU A 462 -0.28 37.07 0.72
N SER A 463 -1.53 37.55 0.64
CA SER A 463 -1.82 38.99 0.64
C SER A 463 -1.46 39.67 1.97
N LYS A 464 -1.45 38.90 3.07
CA LYS A 464 -1.19 39.39 4.43
C LYS A 464 0.28 39.32 4.84
N ILE A 465 1.15 38.73 4.01
CA ILE A 465 2.59 38.68 4.27
C ILE A 465 3.18 40.09 4.14
N ARG A 466 3.62 40.67 5.26
CA ARG A 466 4.24 42.00 5.32
C ARG A 466 5.70 41.92 4.88
N VAL A 467 6.01 42.53 3.74
CA VAL A 467 7.37 42.71 3.23
C VAL A 467 8.17 43.58 4.19
N GLY A 468 9.38 43.14 4.58
CA GLY A 468 10.33 43.91 5.41
C GLY A 468 10.42 43.53 6.91
N LYS A 469 9.62 42.58 7.41
CA LYS A 469 9.75 42.05 8.80
C LYS A 469 10.42 40.68 8.91
N THR A 470 10.56 39.97 7.80
CA THR A 470 10.91 38.52 7.78
C THR A 470 12.08 38.19 6.84
N VAL A 471 12.57 39.16 6.07
CA VAL A 471 13.64 38.99 5.08
C VAL A 471 14.52 40.22 5.16
N ASP A 472 15.82 40.03 5.36
CA ASP A 472 16.82 41.08 5.17
C ASP A 472 16.87 41.40 3.68
N LEU A 473 16.19 42.48 3.27
CA LEU A 473 16.09 42.91 1.87
C LEU A 473 17.46 43.30 1.30
N ASP A 474 18.41 43.63 2.17
CA ASP A 474 19.76 44.09 1.78
C ASP A 474 20.71 42.94 1.39
N ASP A 475 20.45 41.70 1.82
CA ASP A 475 21.32 40.55 1.55
C ASP A 475 20.96 39.80 0.24
N TYR A 476 19.76 40.03 -0.32
CA TYR A 476 19.22 39.23 -1.44
C TYR A 476 18.56 40.07 -2.53
N ALA A 477 19.06 39.96 -3.76
CA ALA A 477 18.51 40.64 -4.93
C ALA A 477 17.29 39.90 -5.52
N LYS A 478 16.30 39.52 -4.72
CA LYS A 478 15.09 38.83 -5.21
C LYS A 478 14.32 39.72 -6.19
N GLU A 479 13.62 39.12 -7.15
CA GLU A 479 12.65 39.86 -8.00
C GLU A 479 11.35 40.11 -7.24
N ASN A 480 10.92 39.16 -6.41
CA ASN A 480 9.82 39.33 -5.47
C ASN A 480 10.30 39.04 -4.04
N PRO A 481 10.03 39.93 -3.06
CA PRO A 481 10.44 39.72 -1.66
C PRO A 481 9.85 38.46 -1.00
N ARG A 482 8.77 37.91 -1.56
CA ARG A 482 8.14 36.68 -1.09
C ARG A 482 8.88 35.42 -1.53
N ASP A 483 9.63 35.48 -2.62
CA ASP A 483 10.36 34.33 -3.17
C ASP A 483 11.37 33.78 -2.16
N PHE A 484 11.63 32.48 -2.24
CA PHE A 484 12.62 31.82 -1.39
C PHE A 484 13.79 31.29 -2.20
N THR A 485 14.95 31.24 -1.55
CA THR A 485 16.21 30.84 -2.17
C THR A 485 16.26 29.32 -2.30
N LEU A 486 16.68 28.82 -3.46
CA LEU A 486 17.02 27.41 -3.70
C LEU A 486 18.50 27.17 -3.45
N LEU A 487 19.33 27.97 -4.13
CA LEU A 487 20.78 27.95 -4.03
C LEU A 487 21.25 29.37 -3.72
N LYS A 488 21.92 29.54 -2.59
CA LYS A 488 22.47 30.82 -2.11
C LYS A 488 23.93 30.94 -2.53
N ARG A 489 24.31 32.04 -3.19
CA ARG A 489 25.73 32.34 -3.45
C ARG A 489 26.53 32.40 -2.15
N ALA A 490 27.67 31.72 -2.12
CA ALA A 490 28.57 31.72 -0.97
C ALA A 490 29.15 33.13 -0.69
N LYS A 491 29.23 33.51 0.58
CA LYS A 491 29.89 34.73 1.09
C LYS A 491 31.41 34.51 1.17
N LEU A 492 32.19 35.60 1.21
CA LEU A 492 33.66 35.52 1.27
C LEU A 492 34.19 34.68 2.45
N GLY A 493 33.54 34.79 3.62
CA GLY A 493 33.89 33.97 4.78
C GLY A 493 33.67 32.47 4.53
N GLU A 494 32.55 32.12 3.90
CA GLU A 494 32.20 30.74 3.53
C GLU A 494 33.18 30.20 2.49
N LEU A 495 33.54 31.00 1.48
CA LEU A 495 34.55 30.65 0.47
C LEU A 495 35.92 30.37 1.07
N LYS A 496 36.37 31.20 2.02
CA LYS A 496 37.66 31.03 2.72
C LYS A 496 37.69 29.73 3.54
N LYS A 497 36.54 29.33 4.07
CA LYS A 497 36.39 28.11 4.88
C LYS A 497 36.06 26.86 4.07
N GLY A 498 35.84 26.98 2.75
CA GLY A 498 35.45 25.84 1.91
C GLY A 498 33.98 25.42 2.02
N LEU A 499 33.12 26.24 2.64
CA LEU A 499 31.71 25.94 2.89
C LEU A 499 30.84 26.30 1.67
N TYR A 500 31.05 25.59 0.56
CA TYR A 500 30.29 25.78 -0.68
C TYR A 500 30.31 24.51 -1.53
N PHE A 501 29.36 24.46 -2.48
CA PHE A 501 29.32 23.44 -3.52
C PHE A 501 29.52 24.10 -4.89
N ASN A 502 30.25 23.40 -5.77
CA ASN A 502 30.42 23.85 -7.16
C ASN A 502 29.19 23.42 -7.98
N THR A 503 28.50 24.38 -8.56
CA THR A 503 27.33 24.16 -9.42
C THR A 503 27.46 24.96 -10.72
N PRO A 504 26.62 24.70 -11.74
CA PRO A 504 26.59 25.53 -12.95
C PRO A 504 26.33 27.01 -12.69
N TRP A 505 25.69 27.35 -11.56
CA TRP A 505 25.41 28.71 -11.15
C TRP A 505 26.50 29.33 -10.28
N GLY A 506 27.60 28.60 -10.02
CA GLY A 506 28.75 29.05 -9.24
C GLY A 506 28.89 28.33 -7.90
N LYS A 507 29.63 28.96 -6.99
CA LYS A 507 29.86 28.45 -5.62
C LYS A 507 28.69 28.83 -4.73
N VAL A 508 27.88 27.86 -4.37
CA VAL A 508 26.58 28.06 -3.71
C VAL A 508 26.39 27.12 -2.53
N ARG A 509 25.42 27.43 -1.68
CA ARG A 509 24.89 26.54 -0.64
C ARG A 509 23.40 26.28 -0.89
N PRO A 510 22.92 25.05 -0.68
CA PRO A 510 21.50 24.77 -0.79
C PRO A 510 20.71 25.39 0.35
N SER A 511 19.40 25.51 0.14
CA SER A 511 18.43 25.80 1.20
C SER A 511 17.88 24.50 1.77
N TRP A 512 17.47 24.54 3.04
CA TRP A 512 16.82 23.42 3.71
C TRP A 512 15.61 22.87 2.93
N HIS A 513 14.80 23.73 2.30
CA HIS A 513 13.65 23.29 1.49
C HIS A 513 14.07 22.51 0.24
N LEU A 514 15.17 22.92 -0.40
CA LEU A 514 15.70 22.23 -1.58
C LEU A 514 16.29 20.87 -1.20
N GLU A 515 16.97 20.79 -0.06
CA GLU A 515 17.54 19.54 0.48
C GLU A 515 16.46 18.46 0.63
N CYS A 516 15.38 18.78 1.38
CA CYS A 516 14.30 17.82 1.62
C CYS A 516 13.56 17.46 0.32
N ALA A 517 13.22 18.45 -0.53
CA ALA A 517 12.52 18.22 -1.79
C ALA A 517 13.34 17.35 -2.76
N ALA A 518 14.65 17.55 -2.85
CA ALA A 518 15.52 16.75 -3.71
C ALA A 518 15.59 15.29 -3.26
N MET A 519 15.77 15.05 -1.96
CA MET A 519 15.69 13.70 -1.39
C MET A 519 14.31 13.07 -1.67
N ALA A 520 13.22 13.81 -1.45
CA ALA A 520 11.87 13.30 -1.73
C ALA A 520 11.71 12.88 -3.20
N VAL A 521 12.18 13.68 -4.16
CA VAL A 521 12.13 13.36 -5.60
C VAL A 521 12.93 12.09 -5.89
N GLN A 522 14.14 11.97 -5.35
CA GLN A 522 15.01 10.82 -5.59
C GLN A 522 14.42 9.51 -5.05
N PHE A 523 13.85 9.53 -3.85
CA PHE A 523 13.39 8.30 -3.18
C PHE A 523 11.95 7.89 -3.52
N PHE A 524 11.08 8.83 -3.89
CA PHE A 524 9.66 8.55 -4.16
C PHE A 524 9.25 8.75 -5.62
N GLY A 525 10.00 9.53 -6.41
CA GLY A 525 9.76 9.77 -7.83
C GLY A 525 8.51 10.61 -8.13
N ASN A 526 7.32 10.11 -7.74
CA ASN A 526 6.02 10.71 -8.05
C ASN A 526 5.29 11.32 -6.85
N SER A 527 5.05 10.55 -5.79
CA SER A 527 4.43 10.99 -4.53
C SER A 527 4.69 9.93 -3.44
N ALA A 528 4.68 10.35 -2.19
CA ALA A 528 4.55 9.48 -1.02
C ALA A 528 3.08 9.39 -0.55
N ASP A 529 2.75 8.37 0.24
CA ASP A 529 1.45 8.26 0.88
C ASP A 529 1.32 9.33 1.97
N PHE A 530 2.35 9.44 2.81
CA PHE A 530 2.39 10.31 3.97
C PHE A 530 3.60 11.24 3.96
N HIS A 531 3.37 12.49 4.35
CA HIS A 531 4.38 13.38 4.91
C HIS A 531 4.08 13.58 6.39
N VAL A 532 5.09 13.41 7.25
CA VAL A 532 4.98 13.59 8.70
C VAL A 532 5.87 14.76 9.14
N GLY A 533 5.22 15.85 9.53
CA GLY A 533 5.84 17.12 9.88
C GLY A 533 5.41 17.64 11.25
N SER A 534 5.63 18.93 11.46
CA SER A 534 5.21 19.66 12.67
C SER A 534 4.48 20.94 12.28
N ILE A 535 3.51 21.37 13.09
CA ILE A 535 2.83 22.65 12.86
C ILE A 535 3.80 23.84 12.86
N THR A 536 5.01 23.67 13.42
CA THR A 536 6.08 24.67 13.40
C THR A 536 6.84 24.74 12.07
N SER A 537 6.91 23.64 11.33
CA SER A 537 7.58 23.54 10.03
C SER A 537 6.60 23.65 8.86
N LEU A 538 5.28 23.49 9.09
CA LEU A 538 4.22 23.66 8.10
C LEU A 538 4.42 24.90 7.20
N PHE A 539 4.76 26.05 7.82
CA PHE A 539 5.11 27.26 7.08
C PHE A 539 6.37 27.94 7.66
N PRO A 540 7.32 28.36 6.81
CA PRO A 540 7.32 28.23 5.35
C PRO A 540 7.86 26.89 4.84
N HIS A 541 8.39 26.01 5.71
CA HIS A 541 9.25 24.92 5.26
C HIS A 541 8.55 23.87 4.39
N GLU A 542 7.51 23.25 4.93
CA GLU A 542 6.81 22.16 4.26
C GLU A 542 5.98 22.69 3.05
N GLU A 543 5.48 23.93 3.13
CA GLU A 543 4.89 24.62 1.97
C GLU A 543 5.90 24.81 0.82
N ASN A 544 7.11 25.29 1.13
CA ASN A 544 8.18 25.44 0.14
C ASN A 544 8.58 24.10 -0.45
N GLU A 545 8.78 23.09 0.40
CA GLU A 545 9.13 21.75 -0.02
C GLU A 545 8.10 21.17 -1.00
N ASN A 546 6.81 21.22 -0.64
CA ASN A 546 5.73 20.73 -1.49
C ASN A 546 5.63 21.53 -2.80
N ALA A 547 5.87 22.85 -2.78
CA ALA A 547 5.88 23.67 -3.99
C ALA A 547 7.01 23.27 -4.94
N LEU A 548 8.22 23.05 -4.43
CA LEU A 548 9.36 22.58 -5.23
C LEU A 548 9.07 21.22 -5.85
N TYR A 549 8.57 20.30 -5.04
CA TYR A 549 8.23 18.95 -5.49
C TYR A 549 7.15 19.00 -6.58
N THR A 550 6.05 19.71 -6.33
CA THR A 550 4.92 19.80 -7.25
C THR A 550 5.29 20.48 -8.57
N ALA A 551 6.06 21.57 -8.51
CA ALA A 551 6.56 22.24 -9.71
C ALA A 551 7.44 21.31 -10.57
N ALA A 552 8.23 20.44 -9.94
CA ALA A 552 9.13 19.52 -10.62
C ALA A 552 8.44 18.24 -11.14
N THR A 553 7.43 17.71 -10.45
CA THR A 553 6.80 16.41 -10.79
C THR A 553 5.40 16.54 -11.37
N GLY A 554 4.71 17.66 -11.11
CA GLY A 554 3.29 17.85 -11.44
C GLY A 554 2.33 17.19 -10.43
N ARG A 555 2.83 16.64 -9.32
CA ARG A 555 2.04 15.98 -8.27
C ARG A 555 2.49 16.46 -6.88
N PRO A 556 1.61 16.51 -5.87
CA PRO A 556 2.02 16.85 -4.51
C PRO A 556 3.01 15.83 -3.96
N LEU A 557 3.89 16.28 -3.04
CA LEU A 557 4.89 15.42 -2.41
C LEU A 557 4.23 14.25 -1.70
N ALA A 558 3.17 14.50 -0.93
CA ALA A 558 2.40 13.48 -0.24
C ALA A 558 0.89 13.65 -0.44
N ARG A 559 0.17 12.53 -0.37
CA ARG A 559 -1.31 12.52 -0.36
C ARG A 559 -1.88 12.93 1.00
N PHE A 560 -1.26 12.48 2.08
CA PHE A 560 -1.64 12.80 3.46
C PHE A 560 -0.54 13.59 4.17
N TRP A 561 -0.89 14.74 4.74
CA TRP A 561 0.02 15.58 5.52
C TRP A 561 -0.37 15.56 7.00
N LEU A 562 0.44 14.88 7.82
CA LEU A 562 0.22 14.73 9.25
C LEU A 562 1.19 15.61 10.03
N HIS A 563 0.67 16.62 10.73
CA HIS A 563 1.50 17.52 11.53
C HIS A 563 1.28 17.28 13.02
N GLY A 564 2.38 17.03 13.73
CA GLY A 564 2.40 17.07 15.19
C GLY A 564 2.22 18.50 15.72
N GLU A 565 1.46 18.64 16.80
CA GLU A 565 1.33 19.88 17.55
C GLU A 565 2.50 20.10 18.51
N ARG A 566 2.68 21.36 18.92
CA ARG A 566 3.83 21.81 19.72
C ARG A 566 3.88 21.19 21.10
N VAL A 567 5.09 21.09 21.64
CA VAL A 567 5.32 20.96 23.08
C VAL A 567 5.38 22.36 23.70
N LEU A 568 4.59 22.57 24.76
CA LEU A 568 4.45 23.86 25.43
C LEU A 568 4.99 23.77 26.86
N GLN A 569 5.65 24.82 27.32
CA GLN A 569 5.97 25.04 28.72
C GLN A 569 5.33 26.36 29.17
N ASP A 570 4.53 26.32 30.23
CA ASP A 570 3.78 27.48 30.75
C ASP A 570 2.95 28.21 29.68
N GLY A 571 2.36 27.43 28.75
CA GLY A 571 1.55 27.93 27.64
C GLY A 571 2.34 28.56 26.49
N ARG A 572 3.67 28.57 26.55
CA ARG A 572 4.56 29.07 25.49
C ARG A 572 5.28 27.92 24.78
N PRO A 573 5.64 28.07 23.49
CA PRO A 573 6.47 27.09 22.81
C PRO A 573 7.79 26.84 23.57
N LEU A 574 8.19 25.57 23.70
CA LEU A 574 9.38 25.18 24.45
C LEU A 574 10.65 25.93 24.01
N LYS A 575 10.82 26.13 22.69
CA LYS A 575 11.93 26.90 22.11
C LYS A 575 12.07 28.33 22.68
N GLU A 576 10.98 28.95 23.12
CA GLU A 576 10.98 30.30 23.72
C GLU A 576 11.23 30.27 25.23
N ALA A 577 10.94 29.15 25.90
CA ALA A 577 11.07 28.97 27.34
C ALA A 577 12.40 28.30 27.77
N GLY A 578 13.11 27.69 26.82
CA GLY A 578 14.33 26.90 27.02
C GLY A 578 14.18 25.52 26.35
N GLU A 579 15.10 25.15 25.46
CA GLU A 579 15.02 23.89 24.74
C GLU A 579 15.35 22.71 25.66
N VAL A 580 14.36 21.85 25.92
CA VAL A 580 14.55 20.59 26.67
C VAL A 580 14.76 19.46 25.68
N THR A 581 15.79 18.66 25.92
CA THR A 581 16.15 17.53 25.08
C THR A 581 15.81 16.20 25.74
N VAL A 582 15.75 15.13 24.94
CA VAL A 582 15.63 13.76 25.45
C VAL A 582 16.77 13.46 26.42
N ARG A 583 18.00 13.90 26.11
CA ARG A 583 19.19 13.71 26.94
C ARG A 583 19.06 14.34 28.32
N ASP A 584 18.50 15.54 28.40
CA ASP A 584 18.28 16.22 29.68
C ASP A 584 17.34 15.43 30.58
N LEU A 585 16.30 14.82 30.02
CA LEU A 585 15.36 14.00 30.78
C LEU A 585 16.00 12.68 31.24
N LEU A 586 16.78 12.04 30.38
CA LEU A 586 17.53 10.83 30.76
C LEU A 586 18.54 11.13 31.87
N ALA A 587 19.25 12.26 31.80
CA ALA A 587 20.18 12.72 32.82
C ALA A 587 19.49 13.03 34.17
N GLN A 588 18.22 13.42 34.14
CA GLN A 588 17.37 13.59 35.33
C GLN A 588 16.86 12.25 35.92
N GLY A 589 17.18 11.12 35.29
CA GLY A 589 16.84 9.78 35.78
C GLY A 589 15.57 9.18 35.19
N TYR A 590 14.91 9.84 34.23
CA TYR A 590 13.78 9.26 33.51
C TYR A 590 14.26 8.20 32.50
N LYS A 591 13.44 7.16 32.29
CA LYS A 591 13.69 6.14 31.26
C LYS A 591 13.12 6.59 29.91
N GLY A 592 13.72 6.13 28.82
CA GLY A 592 13.29 6.55 27.48
C GLY A 592 11.86 6.12 27.11
N GLU A 593 11.41 4.95 27.57
CA GLU A 593 10.00 4.52 27.55
C GLU A 593 9.02 5.44 28.31
N GLU A 594 9.46 6.11 29.38
CA GLU A 594 8.64 7.06 30.14
C GLU A 594 8.50 8.37 29.36
N VAL A 595 9.59 8.83 28.75
CA VAL A 595 9.58 9.98 27.83
C VAL A 595 8.70 9.68 26.62
N ARG A 596 8.82 8.50 26.02
CA ARG A 596 7.96 8.06 24.90
C ARG A 596 6.49 8.04 25.30
N PHE A 597 6.16 7.46 26.45
CA PHE A 597 4.78 7.44 26.96
C PHE A 597 4.24 8.86 27.17
N PHE A 598 5.05 9.78 27.71
CA PHE A 598 4.70 11.19 27.83
C PHE A 598 4.38 11.83 26.46
N LEU A 599 5.24 11.62 25.46
CA LEU A 599 5.05 12.16 24.10
C LEU A 599 3.78 11.62 23.42
N LEU A 600 3.39 10.38 23.71
CA LEU A 600 2.17 9.71 23.24
C LEU A 600 0.92 10.04 24.08
N SER A 601 1.07 10.59 25.29
CA SER A 601 -0.04 10.74 26.24
C SER A 601 -1.17 11.66 25.76
N THR A 602 -0.90 12.48 24.74
CA THR A 602 -1.83 13.43 24.15
C THR A 602 -1.87 13.25 22.63
N HIS A 603 -3.07 13.25 22.06
CA HIS A 603 -3.29 13.17 20.61
C HIS A 603 -2.34 14.08 19.84
N TYR A 604 -1.73 13.58 18.76
CA TYR A 604 -0.64 14.28 18.07
C TYR A 604 -1.03 15.68 17.58
N ARG A 605 -2.30 15.87 17.18
CA ARG A 605 -2.90 17.17 16.79
C ARG A 605 -3.32 18.09 17.95
N LYS A 606 -2.93 17.79 19.19
CA LYS A 606 -3.17 18.67 20.34
C LYS A 606 -1.85 19.08 20.98
N PRO A 607 -1.70 20.34 21.42
CA PRO A 607 -0.48 20.77 22.13
C PRO A 607 -0.22 19.90 23.37
N LEU A 608 1.04 19.51 23.58
CA LEU A 608 1.47 18.72 24.73
C LEU A 608 2.10 19.66 25.77
N SER A 609 1.55 19.69 26.98
CA SER A 609 2.08 20.56 28.04
C SER A 609 3.17 19.84 28.85
N TYR A 610 4.40 20.33 28.72
CA TYR A 610 5.57 19.90 29.46
C TYR A 610 5.70 20.66 30.79
N SER A 611 5.88 19.89 31.85
CA SER A 611 6.34 20.31 33.17
C SER A 611 6.96 19.09 33.86
N PRO A 612 7.86 19.27 34.84
CA PRO A 612 8.36 18.15 35.64
C PRO A 612 7.22 17.32 36.26
N ALA A 613 6.13 17.96 36.67
CA ALA A 613 4.95 17.29 37.20
C ALA A 613 4.21 16.44 36.17
N SER A 614 4.04 16.93 34.93
CA SER A 614 3.36 16.17 33.88
C SER A 614 4.19 14.98 33.40
N LEU A 615 5.51 15.12 33.31
CA LEU A 615 6.42 14.00 33.03
C LEU A 615 6.42 12.96 34.15
N GLN A 616 6.51 13.39 35.41
CA GLN A 616 6.43 12.50 36.57
C GLN A 616 5.08 11.76 36.65
N ALA A 617 3.97 12.41 36.30
CA ALA A 617 2.66 11.80 36.22
C ALA A 617 2.59 10.74 35.11
N ALA A 618 3.18 11.02 33.94
CA ALA A 618 3.29 10.08 32.84
C ALA A 618 4.13 8.84 33.24
N ALA A 619 5.28 9.05 33.87
CA ALA A 619 6.11 7.97 34.42
C ALA A 619 5.36 7.11 35.44
N ARG A 620 4.63 7.72 36.38
CA ARG A 620 3.78 6.99 37.36
C ARG A 620 2.65 6.21 36.69
N ALA A 621 1.99 6.80 35.70
CA ALA A 621 0.92 6.13 34.97
C ALA A 621 1.44 4.90 34.22
N ARG A 622 2.60 5.02 33.59
CA ARG A 622 3.31 3.92 32.93
C ARG A 622 3.76 2.84 33.93
N ALA A 623 4.29 3.22 35.09
CA ALA A 623 4.72 2.27 36.12
C ALA A 623 3.59 1.33 36.60
N ARG A 624 2.32 1.73 36.46
CA ARG A 624 1.18 0.83 36.70
C ARG A 624 1.11 -0.32 35.70
N LEU A 625 1.50 -0.10 34.44
CA LEU A 625 1.62 -1.16 33.43
C LEU A 625 2.75 -2.11 33.80
N ASP A 626 3.91 -1.60 34.21
CA ASP A 626 5.03 -2.44 34.66
C ASP A 626 4.64 -3.29 35.87
N HIS A 627 3.95 -2.70 36.86
CA HIS A 627 3.44 -3.43 38.01
C HIS A 627 2.44 -4.52 37.60
N PHE A 628 1.54 -4.20 36.67
CA PHE A 628 0.55 -5.14 36.15
C PHE A 628 1.21 -6.33 35.43
N LEU A 629 2.17 -6.06 34.55
CA LEU A 629 2.95 -7.10 33.86
C LEU A 629 3.71 -7.98 34.86
N ALA A 630 4.34 -7.37 35.87
CA ALA A 630 5.02 -8.12 36.92
C ALA A 630 4.08 -9.00 37.74
N ARG A 631 2.82 -8.58 37.97
CA ARG A 631 1.81 -9.43 38.61
C ARG A 631 1.44 -10.62 37.75
N LEU A 632 1.21 -10.42 36.45
CA LEU A 632 0.85 -11.48 35.50
C LEU A 632 1.94 -12.56 35.39
N VAL A 633 3.21 -12.14 35.32
CA VAL A 633 4.37 -13.08 35.28
C VAL A 633 4.44 -13.94 36.53
N ARG A 634 3.99 -13.42 37.68
CA ARG A 634 4.06 -14.12 38.98
C ARG A 634 2.87 -15.05 39.25
N VAL A 635 1.92 -15.17 38.32
CA VAL A 635 0.77 -16.08 38.49
C VAL A 635 1.25 -17.52 38.36
N THR A 636 1.28 -18.24 39.48
CA THR A 636 1.65 -19.66 39.55
C THR A 636 0.48 -20.57 39.93
N THR A 637 -0.60 -20.00 40.44
CA THR A 637 -1.79 -20.69 40.96
C THR A 637 -3.05 -19.93 40.50
N GLY A 638 -4.16 -20.65 40.33
CA GLY A 638 -5.43 -20.12 39.81
C GLY A 638 -6.15 -21.20 38.98
N ASP A 639 -7.48 -21.21 38.99
CA ASP A 639 -8.30 -22.26 38.36
C ASP A 639 -8.72 -21.94 36.92
N ASP A 640 -8.33 -20.76 36.40
CA ASP A 640 -8.72 -20.24 35.09
C ASP A 640 -10.26 -20.20 34.88
N ALA A 641 -11.06 -20.16 35.96
CA ALA A 641 -12.52 -20.06 35.87
C ALA A 641 -12.99 -18.76 35.18
N GLY A 642 -12.15 -17.72 35.19
CA GLY A 642 -12.38 -16.45 34.49
C GLY A 642 -11.88 -16.41 33.04
N LEU A 643 -11.23 -17.46 32.52
CA LEU A 643 -10.50 -17.44 31.25
C LEU A 643 -11.36 -17.02 30.06
N GLN A 644 -12.57 -17.57 29.91
CA GLN A 644 -13.46 -17.23 28.80
C GLN A 644 -13.77 -15.73 28.78
N ARG A 645 -14.14 -15.15 29.93
CA ARG A 645 -14.38 -13.71 30.05
C ARG A 645 -13.14 -12.90 29.73
N VAL A 646 -11.96 -13.38 30.12
CA VAL A 646 -10.69 -12.72 29.78
C VAL A 646 -10.46 -12.74 28.27
N GLU A 647 -10.61 -13.88 27.60
CA GLU A 647 -10.46 -14.00 26.14
C GLU A 647 -11.44 -13.09 25.38
N GLU A 648 -12.71 -13.00 25.81
CA GLU A 648 -13.70 -12.07 25.26
C GLU A 648 -13.27 -10.61 25.42
N ASN A 649 -12.77 -10.23 26.60
CA ASN A 649 -12.24 -8.88 26.84
C ASN A 649 -10.99 -8.60 25.99
N LEU A 650 -10.08 -9.56 25.85
CA LEU A 650 -8.88 -9.40 25.02
C LEU A 650 -9.22 -9.23 23.53
N PHE A 651 -10.22 -9.97 23.04
CA PHE A 651 -10.75 -9.78 21.68
C PHE A 651 -11.34 -8.38 21.51
N GLN A 652 -12.17 -7.95 22.47
CA GLN A 652 -12.80 -6.64 22.45
C GLN A 652 -11.78 -5.50 22.49
N VAL A 653 -10.76 -5.61 23.35
CA VAL A 653 -9.67 -4.64 23.46
C VAL A 653 -8.89 -4.53 22.15
N LYS A 654 -8.57 -5.64 21.49
CA LYS A 654 -7.89 -5.62 20.19
C LYS A 654 -8.72 -4.83 19.17
N ARG A 655 -10.02 -5.11 19.10
CA ARG A 655 -10.94 -4.43 18.20
C ARG A 655 -11.04 -2.93 18.50
N ASP A 656 -11.16 -2.57 19.77
CA ASP A 656 -11.38 -1.19 20.19
C ASP A 656 -10.12 -0.33 20.06
N ILE A 657 -8.94 -0.92 20.29
CA ILE A 657 -7.65 -0.28 19.96
C ILE A 657 -7.51 -0.11 18.45
N GLY A 658 -7.86 -1.13 17.67
CA GLY A 658 -7.89 -1.06 16.21
C GLY A 658 -8.76 0.11 15.71
N GLN A 659 -10.00 0.20 16.19
CA GLN A 659 -10.94 1.28 15.87
C GLN A 659 -10.45 2.66 16.34
N ALA A 660 -9.81 2.74 17.50
CA ALA A 660 -9.25 3.99 18.00
C ALA A 660 -8.08 4.48 17.14
N LEU A 661 -7.21 3.58 16.69
CA LEU A 661 -6.08 3.93 15.83
C LEU A 661 -6.55 4.22 14.39
N ASP A 662 -7.59 3.53 13.92
CA ASP A 662 -8.29 3.83 12.68
C ASP A 662 -8.90 5.23 12.68
N ASP A 663 -9.32 5.72 13.84
CA ASP A 663 -9.87 7.06 14.01
C ASP A 663 -8.76 8.11 14.28
N ASP A 664 -7.91 8.39 13.30
CA ASP A 664 -6.83 9.41 13.36
C ASP A 664 -5.75 9.14 14.41
N LEU A 665 -5.36 7.87 14.60
CA LEU A 665 -4.37 7.47 15.60
C LEU A 665 -4.75 7.95 17.02
N ASN A 666 -6.01 7.77 17.43
CA ASN A 666 -6.55 8.31 18.68
C ASN A 666 -5.99 7.64 19.92
N ILE A 667 -4.78 8.04 20.29
CA ILE A 667 -3.99 7.49 21.39
C ILE A 667 -4.68 7.63 22.75
N ALA A 668 -5.47 8.70 22.95
CA ALA A 668 -6.21 8.89 24.21
C ALA A 668 -7.24 7.77 24.41
N ARG A 669 -7.96 7.38 23.35
CA ARG A 669 -8.90 6.26 23.40
C ARG A 669 -8.17 4.93 23.56
N VAL A 670 -7.04 4.72 22.88
CA VAL A 670 -6.19 3.54 23.06
C VAL A 670 -5.76 3.38 24.53
N LEU A 671 -5.23 4.43 25.14
CA LEU A 671 -4.81 4.41 26.55
C LEU A 671 -5.99 4.15 27.49
N SER A 672 -7.16 4.74 27.22
CA SER A 672 -8.37 4.47 28.01
C SER A 672 -8.79 2.99 27.96
N VAL A 673 -8.78 2.38 26.78
CA VAL A 673 -9.12 0.96 26.60
C VAL A 673 -8.08 0.08 27.30
N LEU A 674 -6.79 0.39 27.13
CA LEU A 674 -5.69 -0.34 27.75
C LEU A 674 -5.77 -0.31 29.29
N PHE A 675 -5.88 0.86 29.90
CA PHE A 675 -5.98 0.95 31.37
C PHE A 675 -7.32 0.39 31.90
N GLY A 676 -8.39 0.40 31.10
CA GLY A 676 -9.63 -0.30 31.41
C GLY A 676 -9.41 -1.81 31.52
N LEU A 677 -8.70 -2.42 30.57
CA LEU A 677 -8.32 -3.83 30.62
C LEU A 677 -7.52 -4.15 31.88
N VAL A 678 -6.53 -3.33 32.24
CA VAL A 678 -5.72 -3.51 33.46
C VAL A 678 -6.61 -3.65 34.69
N GLY A 679 -7.63 -2.78 34.83
CA GLY A 679 -8.58 -2.83 35.94
C GLY A 679 -9.40 -4.12 35.97
N VAL A 680 -9.91 -4.56 34.81
CA VAL A 680 -10.69 -5.81 34.70
C VAL A 680 -9.84 -7.02 35.09
N ILE A 681 -8.61 -7.11 34.58
CA ILE A 681 -7.74 -8.26 34.86
C ILE A 681 -7.23 -8.26 36.30
N HIS A 682 -6.95 -7.10 36.90
CA HIS A 682 -6.66 -7.02 38.33
C HIS A 682 -7.77 -7.63 39.18
N ALA A 683 -9.04 -7.37 38.87
CA ALA A 683 -10.16 -7.95 39.61
C ALA A 683 -10.21 -9.48 39.50
N GLU A 684 -9.83 -10.05 38.35
CA GLU A 684 -9.76 -11.52 38.17
C GLU A 684 -8.57 -12.15 38.90
N LEU A 685 -7.41 -11.47 38.88
CA LEU A 685 -6.24 -11.88 39.66
C LEU A 685 -6.54 -11.86 41.17
N ASP A 686 -7.21 -10.83 41.66
CA ASP A 686 -7.55 -10.68 43.08
C ASP A 686 -8.57 -11.72 43.55
N ARG A 687 -9.43 -12.21 42.64
CA ARG A 687 -10.38 -13.31 42.89
C ARG A 687 -9.75 -14.71 42.81
N GLY A 688 -8.54 -14.83 42.29
CA GLY A 688 -7.91 -16.12 42.02
C GLY A 688 -8.45 -16.85 40.78
N ASN A 689 -9.26 -16.18 39.96
CA ASN A 689 -9.94 -16.76 38.78
C ASN A 689 -9.05 -16.87 37.54
N LEU A 690 -7.80 -16.39 37.62
CA LEU A 690 -6.85 -16.37 36.53
C LEU A 690 -5.62 -17.19 36.91
N GLY A 691 -5.44 -18.32 36.22
CA GLY A 691 -4.26 -19.18 36.33
C GLY A 691 -3.20 -18.81 35.28
N GLN A 692 -2.21 -19.69 35.13
CA GLN A 692 -1.08 -19.48 34.21
C GLN A 692 -1.52 -19.30 32.76
N LYS A 693 -2.54 -20.05 32.30
CA LYS A 693 -3.00 -19.99 30.92
C LYS A 693 -3.62 -18.64 30.61
N GLY A 694 -4.49 -18.14 31.49
CA GLY A 694 -5.08 -16.82 31.35
C GLY A 694 -4.06 -15.69 31.45
N ALA A 695 -3.11 -15.77 32.39
CA ALA A 695 -2.04 -14.79 32.51
C ALA A 695 -1.18 -14.71 31.23
N ARG A 696 -0.82 -15.86 30.64
CA ARG A 696 -0.06 -15.91 29.39
C ARG A 696 -0.85 -15.30 28.22
N ALA A 697 -2.14 -15.59 28.09
CA ALA A 697 -2.98 -15.00 27.04
C ALA A 697 -3.04 -13.47 27.13
N VAL A 698 -3.12 -12.91 28.35
CA VAL A 698 -3.07 -11.46 28.58
C VAL A 698 -1.71 -10.90 28.19
N LEU A 699 -0.62 -11.53 28.63
CA LEU A 699 0.76 -11.11 28.31
C LEU A 699 1.02 -11.09 26.80
N THR A 700 0.60 -12.14 26.08
CA THR A 700 0.71 -12.21 24.61
C THR A 700 -0.04 -11.05 23.95
N ARG A 701 -1.27 -10.77 24.38
CA ARG A 701 -2.03 -9.66 23.79
C ARG A 701 -1.42 -8.30 24.10
N LEU A 702 -0.88 -8.10 25.30
CA LEU A 702 -0.20 -6.86 25.66
C LEU A 702 1.10 -6.68 24.86
N ALA A 703 1.84 -7.76 24.60
CA ALA A 703 3.01 -7.72 23.73
C ALA A 703 2.65 -7.29 22.30
N GLU A 704 1.59 -7.86 21.70
CA GLU A 704 1.10 -7.42 20.38
C GLU A 704 0.71 -5.94 20.35
N ILE A 705 0.04 -5.43 21.40
CA ILE A 705 -0.31 -4.01 21.50
C ILE A 705 0.96 -3.16 21.64
N ASP A 706 1.95 -3.65 22.37
CA ASP A 706 3.21 -2.93 22.57
C ASP A 706 4.10 -2.90 21.33
N GLU A 707 3.94 -3.83 20.39
CA GLU A 707 4.57 -3.71 19.06
C GLU A 707 4.16 -2.40 18.36
N ILE A 708 2.95 -1.90 18.65
CA ILE A 708 2.44 -0.61 18.17
C ILE A 708 2.92 0.55 19.05
N LEU A 709 2.76 0.42 20.37
CA LEU A 709 2.96 1.54 21.30
C LEU A 709 4.41 1.74 21.72
N GLY A 710 5.17 0.66 21.96
CA GLY A 710 6.57 0.69 22.40
C GLY A 710 6.77 1.29 23.79
N ILE A 711 5.80 1.16 24.69
CA ILE A 711 5.79 1.78 26.03
C ILE A 711 5.91 0.76 27.17
N MET A 712 5.74 -0.54 26.90
CA MET A 712 5.72 -1.59 27.92
C MET A 712 7.05 -2.36 27.98
N ASN A 713 7.23 -3.12 29.05
CA ASN A 713 8.32 -4.07 29.21
C ASN A 713 7.72 -5.47 29.35
N PRO A 714 7.16 -6.05 28.27
CA PRO A 714 6.61 -7.39 28.34
C PRO A 714 7.69 -8.40 28.75
N PRO A 715 7.32 -9.48 29.46
CA PRO A 715 8.24 -10.57 29.75
C PRO A 715 8.78 -11.18 28.46
N ASP A 716 10.09 -11.36 28.43
CA ASP A 716 10.80 -12.08 27.37
C ASP A 716 10.95 -13.52 27.88
N GLU A 717 10.19 -14.47 27.31
CA GLU A 717 10.14 -15.86 27.82
C GLU A 717 11.53 -16.51 27.87
N ASP A 718 12.39 -16.24 26.88
CA ASP A 718 13.75 -16.81 26.82
C ASP A 718 14.68 -16.16 27.85
N GLN A 719 14.56 -14.85 28.04
CA GLN A 719 15.34 -14.14 29.05
C GLN A 719 14.87 -14.48 30.47
N ASP A 720 13.56 -14.57 30.68
CA ASP A 720 12.93 -14.92 31.96
C ASP A 720 13.34 -16.32 32.39
N ALA A 721 13.33 -17.28 31.46
CA ALA A 721 13.79 -18.64 31.74
C ALA A 721 15.26 -18.67 32.19
N ARG A 722 16.12 -17.83 31.60
CA ARG A 722 17.53 -17.71 32.01
C ARG A 722 17.68 -17.07 33.38
N ILE A 723 16.88 -16.06 33.70
CA ILE A 723 16.87 -15.41 35.02
C ILE A 723 16.42 -16.41 36.09
N GLU A 724 15.35 -17.16 35.82
CA GLU A 724 14.84 -18.22 36.71
C GLU A 724 15.90 -19.32 36.92
N ALA A 725 16.59 -19.76 35.87
CA ALA A 725 17.67 -20.73 35.98
C ALA A 725 18.82 -20.22 36.87
N ARG A 726 19.25 -18.96 36.71
CA ARG A 726 20.28 -18.35 37.56
C ARG A 726 19.81 -18.16 39.00
N LEU A 727 18.53 -17.84 39.21
CA LEU A 727 17.95 -17.74 40.54
C LEU A 727 17.91 -19.10 41.24
N ALA A 728 17.59 -20.17 40.52
CA ALA A 728 17.64 -21.55 41.02
C ALA A 728 19.08 -21.96 41.38
N GLU A 729 20.07 -21.60 40.56
CA GLU A 729 21.50 -21.83 40.86
C GLU A 729 21.95 -21.09 42.13
N ARG A 730 21.47 -19.85 42.32
CA ARG A 730 21.70 -19.08 43.56
C ARG A 730 21.09 -19.78 44.77
N GLU A 731 19.87 -20.29 44.64
CA GLU A 731 19.20 -20.98 45.76
C GLU A 731 19.90 -22.30 46.10
N ALA A 732 20.34 -23.06 45.10
CA ALA A 732 21.17 -24.24 45.30
C ALA A 732 22.51 -23.90 45.99
N ALA A 733 23.09 -22.71 45.73
CA ALA A 733 24.28 -22.22 46.43
C ALA A 733 24.01 -21.88 47.90
N ARG A 734 22.87 -21.24 48.20
CA ARG A 734 22.45 -20.95 49.58
C ARG A 734 22.19 -22.23 50.37
N GLN A 735 21.53 -23.22 49.78
CA GLN A 735 21.24 -24.51 50.41
C GLN A 735 22.51 -25.26 50.82
N ARG A 736 23.55 -25.20 49.99
CA ARG A 736 24.88 -25.79 50.29
C ARG A 736 25.81 -24.84 51.08
N ARG A 737 25.30 -23.70 51.58
CA ARG A 737 26.01 -22.67 52.37
C ARG A 737 27.21 -22.02 51.65
N ASP A 738 27.17 -21.99 50.32
CA ASP A 738 28.15 -21.30 49.48
C ASP A 738 27.73 -19.85 49.25
N TRP A 739 27.94 -19.02 50.28
CA TRP A 739 27.52 -17.61 50.28
C TRP A 739 28.25 -16.78 49.22
N ALA A 740 29.51 -17.09 48.95
CA ALA A 740 30.30 -16.39 47.92
C ALA A 740 29.73 -16.59 46.51
N ALA A 741 29.30 -17.82 46.17
CA ALA A 741 28.63 -18.05 44.89
C ALA A 741 27.23 -17.42 44.84
N ALA A 742 26.47 -17.44 45.94
CA ALA A 742 25.14 -16.84 46.01
C ALA A 742 25.18 -15.30 45.84
N ASP A 743 26.16 -14.64 46.47
CA ASP A 743 26.37 -13.20 46.32
C ASP A 743 26.83 -12.83 44.91
N ARG A 744 27.76 -13.59 44.32
CA ARG A 744 28.18 -13.38 42.93
C ARG A 744 27.01 -13.46 41.95
N ILE A 745 26.14 -14.47 42.07
CA ILE A 745 24.96 -14.61 41.21
C ILE A 745 23.97 -13.46 41.44
N ARG A 746 23.78 -13.01 42.69
CA ARG A 746 22.95 -11.82 42.99
C ARG A 746 23.49 -10.57 42.30
N ASP A 747 24.80 -10.36 42.34
CA ASP A 747 25.44 -9.17 41.77
C ASP A 747 25.43 -9.21 40.24
N GLU A 748 25.58 -10.40 39.63
CA GLU A 748 25.39 -10.60 38.19
C GLU A 748 23.94 -10.31 37.76
N LEU A 749 22.94 -10.79 38.52
CA LEU A 749 21.54 -10.47 38.28
C LEU A 749 21.28 -8.97 38.45
N ALA A 750 21.86 -8.33 39.47
CA ALA A 750 21.73 -6.89 39.68
C ALA A 750 22.37 -6.06 38.55
N ALA A 751 23.52 -6.49 38.01
CA ALA A 751 24.17 -5.88 36.85
C ALA A 751 23.34 -6.04 35.57
N ALA A 752 22.58 -7.13 35.45
CA ALA A 752 21.58 -7.35 34.41
C ALA A 752 20.26 -6.58 34.66
N GLY A 753 20.19 -5.71 35.67
CA GLY A 753 19.01 -4.94 36.01
C GLY A 753 17.92 -5.75 36.74
N ILE A 754 18.27 -6.88 37.36
CA ILE A 754 17.33 -7.75 38.08
C ILE A 754 17.55 -7.60 39.60
N GLU A 755 16.50 -7.18 40.31
CA GLU A 755 16.48 -7.15 41.76
C GLU A 755 15.90 -8.45 42.32
N VAL A 756 16.71 -9.15 43.13
CA VAL A 756 16.30 -10.37 43.84
C VAL A 756 15.69 -9.99 45.20
N ILE A 757 14.50 -10.53 45.49
CA ILE A 757 13.72 -10.31 46.70
C ILE A 757 13.52 -11.66 47.38
N ASP A 758 14.17 -11.89 48.51
CA ASP A 758 14.00 -13.13 49.28
C ASP A 758 12.67 -13.07 50.07
N THR A 759 11.78 -14.05 49.87
CA THR A 759 10.49 -14.17 50.58
C THR A 759 10.38 -15.50 51.33
N PRO A 760 9.47 -15.65 52.33
CA PRO A 760 9.23 -16.92 53.01
C PRO A 760 8.84 -18.07 52.07
N ASP A 761 8.20 -17.76 50.94
CA ASP A 761 7.79 -18.73 49.92
C ASP A 761 8.90 -19.04 48.88
N GLY A 762 10.10 -18.48 49.06
CA GLY A 762 11.24 -18.61 48.14
C GLY A 762 11.75 -17.28 47.57
N PRO A 763 12.89 -17.28 46.87
CA PRO A 763 13.41 -16.09 46.21
C PRO A 763 12.53 -15.69 45.02
N ARG A 764 12.27 -14.40 44.88
CA ARG A 764 11.54 -13.79 43.76
C ARG A 764 12.40 -12.72 43.11
N TRP A 765 12.03 -12.24 41.94
CA TRP A 765 12.76 -11.15 41.28
C TRP A 765 11.84 -10.11 40.60
N ARG A 766 12.40 -8.95 40.27
CA ARG A 766 11.80 -7.93 39.40
C ARG A 766 12.88 -7.23 38.55
N ARG A 767 12.51 -6.76 37.36
CA ARG A 767 13.35 -5.86 36.55
C ARG A 767 13.39 -4.47 37.19
N ARG A 768 14.55 -3.82 37.20
CA ARG A 768 14.78 -2.46 37.72
C ARG A 768 14.40 -1.37 36.74
#